data_AF-A0A7C6B5T0-F1
#
_entry.id   AF-A0A7C6B5T0-F1
#
_cell.length_a   1.000
_cell.length_b   1.000
_cell.length_c   1.000
_cell.angle_alpha   90.00
_cell.angle_beta   90.00
_cell.angle_gamma   90.00
#
_symmetry.space_group_name_H-M   'P 1'
#
loop_
_entity.id
_entity.type
_entity.pdbx_description
1 polymer ?
#
loop_
_entity_poly.entity_id
_entity_poly.type
_entity_poly.pdbx_seq_one_letter_code
_entity_poly.pdbx_strand_id
1 'polypeptide(L)'
;MRSLNIKRIIFLCFLLILFIYIFYFITDANNKQEKTEDYEEKPKITFVGSVSPDVISIVISEGRVIHGKQIPYIPEKKDSIIQEGNNLWLLRENRRIGALVGRTEKFIMTFDKVIGERIDSNLLDKTSSYSIRSIDDDNFSIEKEPFAVFRKTKPTDFARIDKGFLSPLEHTIYLKLIKPLKIDKKYTINFKHLNIPECTFVYNPKKMRSEAVHVSHIGFRPDDPAKVAFLSLWMGSGGPMDYKEKIPFYLIDEKNDEIVFKGEVRLTKNRSEKDENAYGNNFNGTNVYIMDFSVFRAPGRYRVYVEDVGCSYPFEIASDVWTRAFYVASRFLYHQRSGIELGPPYANFKRPRNFHPDDGVRVYETKTTLFDVEFDLKKDEDRFAKILKGKTQNIVNDAWGGYCDAGDWDRRIAHLTAARCLLELFEYSPEFFKKFNMNIPGSKDEFPDIIREALWGIDFFRRLQTPEGGIRGGIESEDHPKYGEASWQESQTVFAFAPDPYSSYVYAGTSAYASYVLKKFNMKMWETYLKSAISAMNWAEKEIKNTKRSYPYQVRDTRNLASAELFRLTGDKRWHDIFLETTVFKKEEKFLYRYDSYDQADAAWVYINTKNKNVDYSIVQNCKKALLNEARILIDAQKKTAFKWMRNPWRPAIAGTFTIPDIKSIIRAHIQTGSNEYLKSIILATQTGAGANPLNICYTTGIGHKNPKNVMHIDSRVTNQLPPPGITIFGPLDFNVFGQSETYFFKEASKYCNPELINWPVIENFLDIYWYPAMCEFTIQDTIPNVYTWGYLAALR
;
A
#
# COMPACT_ATOMS: atom_id res chain seq x y z
N MET A 1 34.24 -10.27 -73.03
CA MET A 1 33.00 -10.76 -72.40
C MET A 1 32.82 -10.17 -70.99
N ARG A 2 32.50 -8.87 -70.87
CA ARG A 2 32.35 -8.18 -69.57
C ARG A 2 31.20 -7.16 -69.57
N SER A 3 30.11 -7.41 -70.31
CA SER A 3 28.89 -6.58 -70.26
C SER A 3 27.61 -7.36 -69.95
N LEU A 4 27.68 -8.68 -69.70
CA LEU A 4 26.49 -9.49 -69.41
C LEU A 4 26.12 -9.61 -67.91
N ASN A 5 26.99 -9.16 -67.00
CA ASN A 5 26.78 -9.40 -65.56
C ASN A 5 26.07 -8.26 -64.81
N ILE A 6 26.08 -7.03 -65.33
CA ILE A 6 25.44 -5.89 -64.65
C ILE A 6 23.91 -5.96 -64.79
N LYS A 7 23.38 -6.36 -65.96
CA LYS A 7 21.92 -6.52 -66.14
C LYS A 7 21.34 -7.64 -65.27
N ARG A 8 22.10 -8.72 -65.03
CA ARG A 8 21.68 -9.81 -64.12
C ARG A 8 21.69 -9.38 -62.66
N ILE A 9 22.68 -8.61 -62.23
CA ILE A 9 22.76 -8.07 -60.87
C ILE A 9 21.66 -7.03 -60.62
N ILE A 10 21.39 -6.14 -61.59
CA ILE A 10 20.29 -5.16 -61.49
C ILE A 10 18.93 -5.87 -61.46
N PHE A 11 18.74 -6.92 -62.28
CA PHE A 11 17.51 -7.71 -62.27
C PHE A 11 17.32 -8.49 -60.96
N LEU A 12 18.40 -9.04 -60.38
CA LEU A 12 18.38 -9.70 -59.08
C LEU A 12 18.12 -8.72 -57.93
N CYS A 13 18.70 -7.52 -57.96
CA CYS A 13 18.41 -6.47 -56.97
C CYS A 13 16.98 -5.94 -57.11
N PHE A 14 16.46 -5.81 -58.33
CA PHE A 14 15.08 -5.41 -58.57
C PHE A 14 14.10 -6.50 -58.11
N LEU A 15 14.40 -7.78 -58.36
CA LEU A 15 13.64 -8.91 -57.81
C LEU A 15 13.71 -8.95 -56.29
N LEU A 16 14.86 -8.68 -55.67
CA LEU A 16 15.00 -8.65 -54.21
C LEU A 16 14.22 -7.49 -53.59
N ILE A 17 14.24 -6.31 -54.21
CA ILE A 17 13.45 -5.15 -53.77
C ILE A 17 11.96 -5.43 -54.00
N LEU A 18 11.56 -6.04 -55.11
CA LEU A 18 10.18 -6.44 -55.36
C LEU A 18 9.74 -7.54 -54.38
N PHE A 19 10.62 -8.47 -54.01
CA PHE A 19 10.34 -9.50 -53.02
C PHE A 19 10.24 -8.90 -51.62
N ILE A 20 11.08 -7.92 -51.26
CA ILE A 20 10.98 -7.19 -49.99
C ILE A 20 9.73 -6.31 -49.97
N TYR A 21 9.35 -5.69 -51.08
CA TYR A 21 8.13 -4.87 -51.19
C TYR A 21 6.88 -5.75 -51.12
N ILE A 22 6.88 -6.89 -51.80
CA ILE A 22 5.81 -7.89 -51.73
C ILE A 22 5.77 -8.55 -50.34
N PHE A 23 6.90 -8.82 -49.68
CA PHE A 23 6.90 -9.33 -48.30
C PHE A 23 6.42 -8.26 -47.33
N TYR A 24 6.80 -6.99 -47.51
CA TYR A 24 6.32 -5.88 -46.69
C TYR A 24 4.80 -5.75 -46.83
N PHE A 25 4.24 -5.83 -48.05
CA PHE A 25 2.80 -5.78 -48.30
C PHE A 25 2.04 -7.08 -48.00
N ILE A 26 2.70 -8.24 -47.97
CA ILE A 26 2.09 -9.53 -47.55
C ILE A 26 2.16 -9.68 -46.02
N THR A 27 3.09 -9.01 -45.32
CA THR A 27 3.05 -8.85 -43.86
C THR A 27 2.18 -7.68 -43.41
N ASP A 28 1.77 -6.79 -44.32
CA ASP A 28 0.76 -5.74 -44.10
C ASP A 28 -0.68 -6.24 -44.33
N ALA A 29 -0.92 -7.53 -44.09
CA ALA A 29 -2.25 -8.13 -43.98
C ALA A 29 -2.94 -7.80 -42.63
N ASN A 30 -2.64 -6.63 -42.06
CA ASN A 30 -3.30 -6.09 -40.86
C ASN A 30 -4.36 -5.03 -41.17
N ASN A 31 -4.84 -4.98 -42.42
CA ASN A 31 -6.07 -4.27 -42.78
C ASN A 31 -7.27 -5.23 -42.90
N LYS A 32 -7.31 -6.25 -42.04
CA LYS A 32 -8.61 -6.69 -41.52
C LYS A 32 -9.09 -5.51 -40.68
N GLN A 33 -10.19 -4.88 -41.10
CA GLN A 33 -11.14 -4.33 -40.14
C GLN A 33 -11.12 -5.30 -38.94
N GLU A 34 -10.57 -4.87 -37.81
CA GLU A 34 -10.89 -5.48 -36.54
C GLU A 34 -12.41 -5.38 -36.49
N LYS A 35 -13.09 -6.47 -36.90
CA LYS A 35 -14.33 -6.82 -36.27
C LYS A 35 -13.97 -6.79 -34.80
N THR A 36 -14.35 -5.71 -34.14
CA THR A 36 -14.38 -5.65 -32.69
C THR A 36 -15.27 -6.82 -32.31
N GLU A 37 -14.64 -7.95 -32.00
CA GLU A 37 -15.27 -9.03 -31.27
C GLU A 37 -15.56 -8.45 -29.89
N ASP A 38 -16.61 -7.63 -29.80
CA ASP A 38 -17.35 -7.37 -28.58
C ASP A 38 -17.93 -8.73 -28.18
N TYR A 39 -17.09 -9.58 -27.57
CA TYR A 39 -17.57 -10.77 -26.92
C TYR A 39 -18.59 -10.29 -25.87
N GLU A 40 -19.83 -10.78 -26.00
CA GLU A 40 -20.83 -10.81 -24.94
C GLU A 40 -20.24 -11.61 -23.76
N GLU A 41 -19.34 -10.99 -23.00
CA GLU A 41 -18.80 -11.56 -21.77
C GLU A 41 -19.94 -11.57 -20.75
N LYS A 42 -20.60 -12.73 -20.65
CA LYS A 42 -21.64 -12.99 -19.65
C LYS A 42 -21.10 -12.85 -18.23
N PRO A 43 -21.94 -12.48 -17.25
CA PRO A 43 -21.55 -12.48 -15.85
C PRO A 43 -21.09 -13.87 -15.40
N LYS A 44 -20.06 -13.92 -14.56
CA LYS A 44 -19.39 -15.16 -14.15
C LYS A 44 -19.48 -15.36 -12.65
N ILE A 45 -19.80 -16.59 -12.25
CA ILE A 45 -19.68 -17.01 -10.85
C ILE A 45 -18.21 -17.28 -10.58
N THR A 46 -17.60 -16.49 -9.71
CA THR A 46 -16.19 -16.60 -9.35
C THR A 46 -15.98 -17.39 -8.07
N PHE A 47 -17.03 -17.53 -7.25
CA PHE A 47 -16.96 -18.23 -5.97
C PHE A 47 -18.32 -18.72 -5.49
N VAL A 48 -18.35 -19.92 -4.90
CA VAL A 48 -19.46 -20.42 -4.05
C VAL A 48 -18.86 -20.87 -2.72
N GLY A 49 -19.40 -20.36 -1.62
CA GLY A 49 -18.90 -20.59 -0.27
C GLY A 49 -20.00 -20.98 0.71
N SER A 50 -19.59 -21.66 1.77
CA SER A 50 -20.47 -22.00 2.89
C SER A 50 -20.42 -20.89 3.93
N VAL A 51 -21.56 -20.58 4.55
CA VAL A 51 -21.68 -19.60 5.64
C VAL A 51 -22.32 -20.26 6.86
N SER A 52 -23.34 -21.06 6.63
CA SER A 52 -23.95 -21.97 7.61
C SER A 52 -24.70 -23.07 6.86
N PRO A 53 -25.28 -24.08 7.54
CA PRO A 53 -26.00 -25.16 6.87
C PRO A 53 -27.13 -24.70 5.95
N ASP A 54 -27.74 -23.56 6.22
CA ASP A 54 -28.85 -23.01 5.42
C ASP A 54 -28.52 -21.65 4.78
N VAL A 55 -27.24 -21.25 4.71
CA VAL A 55 -26.80 -20.03 4.00
C VAL A 55 -25.56 -20.33 3.17
N ILE A 56 -25.63 -19.99 1.88
CA ILE A 56 -24.49 -20.03 0.95
C ILE A 56 -24.19 -18.63 0.41
N SER A 57 -22.91 -18.33 0.21
CA SER A 57 -22.42 -17.10 -0.43
C SER A 57 -22.03 -17.38 -1.88
N ILE A 58 -22.41 -16.53 -2.82
CA ILE A 58 -22.09 -16.66 -4.25
C ILE A 58 -21.49 -15.33 -4.70
N VAL A 59 -20.27 -15.34 -5.23
CA VAL A 59 -19.67 -14.14 -5.84
C VAL A 59 -19.86 -14.20 -7.35
N ILE A 60 -20.43 -13.14 -7.89
CA ILE A 60 -20.68 -12.93 -9.31
C ILE A 60 -19.92 -11.69 -9.75
N SER A 61 -19.10 -11.82 -10.79
CA SER A 61 -18.44 -10.69 -11.45
C SER A 61 -19.18 -10.36 -12.73
N GLU A 62 -19.51 -9.09 -12.94
CA GLU A 62 -20.05 -8.57 -14.20
C GLU A 62 -19.11 -7.55 -14.87
N GLY A 63 -18.88 -7.76 -16.15
CA GLY A 63 -17.98 -6.95 -16.96
C GLY A 63 -16.54 -6.86 -16.47
N ARG A 64 -15.75 -6.05 -17.18
CA ARG A 64 -14.37 -5.67 -16.79
C ARG A 64 -13.96 -4.36 -17.45
N VAL A 65 -12.95 -3.71 -16.87
CA VAL A 65 -12.32 -2.53 -17.49
C VAL A 65 -11.30 -2.98 -18.53
N ILE A 66 -11.36 -2.37 -19.71
CA ILE A 66 -10.22 -2.28 -20.63
C ILE A 66 -9.62 -0.90 -20.43
N HIS A 67 -8.43 -0.86 -19.85
CA HIS A 67 -7.74 0.41 -19.64
C HIS A 67 -7.33 1.04 -20.97
N GLY A 68 -7.38 2.37 -21.02
CA GLY A 68 -6.82 3.15 -22.10
C GLY A 68 -5.33 2.85 -22.28
N LYS A 69 -4.80 3.18 -23.44
CA LYS A 69 -3.38 2.99 -23.76
C LYS A 69 -2.84 4.23 -24.43
N GLN A 70 -1.55 4.48 -24.22
CA GLN A 70 -0.83 5.42 -25.06
C GLN A 70 -0.66 4.82 -26.46
N ILE A 71 -1.07 5.56 -27.49
CA ILE A 71 -0.81 5.25 -28.89
C ILE A 71 -0.15 6.46 -29.57
N PRO A 72 0.66 6.27 -30.63
CA PRO A 72 1.18 7.37 -31.42
C PRO A 72 0.05 8.28 -31.91
N TYR A 73 0.19 9.58 -31.69
CA TYR A 73 -0.76 10.56 -32.19
C TYR A 73 -0.43 10.91 -33.64
N ILE A 74 -1.40 10.68 -34.54
CA ILE A 74 -1.35 11.09 -35.95
C ILE A 74 -2.42 12.17 -36.14
N PRO A 75 -2.03 13.43 -36.41
CA PRO A 75 -2.99 14.52 -36.60
C PRO A 75 -3.90 14.29 -37.81
N GLU A 76 -5.20 14.53 -37.62
CA GLU A 76 -6.20 14.53 -38.70
C GLU A 76 -6.77 15.94 -38.94
N LYS A 77 -7.26 16.20 -40.16
CA LYS A 77 -7.71 17.53 -40.61
C LYS A 77 -8.81 18.17 -39.75
N LYS A 78 -9.53 17.38 -38.95
CA LYS A 78 -10.62 17.83 -38.06
C LYS A 78 -10.31 17.65 -36.58
N ASP A 79 -9.06 17.41 -36.24
CA ASP A 79 -8.66 17.37 -34.85
C ASP A 79 -8.68 18.78 -34.26
N SER A 80 -9.15 18.90 -33.02
CA SER A 80 -9.02 20.12 -32.22
C SER A 80 -8.61 19.78 -30.80
N ILE A 81 -7.95 20.70 -30.13
CA ILE A 81 -7.43 20.51 -28.77
C ILE A 81 -8.15 21.47 -27.84
N ILE A 82 -8.64 20.97 -26.72
CA ILE A 82 -9.23 21.78 -25.65
C ILE A 82 -8.40 21.57 -24.38
N GLN A 83 -7.96 22.67 -23.78
CA GLN A 83 -7.30 22.65 -22.49
C GLN A 83 -8.34 22.74 -21.36
N GLU A 84 -8.34 21.75 -20.46
CA GLU A 84 -9.14 21.78 -19.23
C GLU A 84 -8.25 21.41 -18.04
N GLY A 85 -8.10 22.36 -17.11
CA GLY A 85 -7.06 22.26 -16.08
C GLY A 85 -5.68 22.19 -16.72
N ASN A 86 -4.87 21.22 -16.29
CA ASN A 86 -3.54 20.95 -16.84
C ASN A 86 -3.55 19.98 -18.04
N ASN A 87 -4.71 19.45 -18.44
CA ASN A 87 -4.82 18.43 -19.50
C ASN A 87 -5.16 19.01 -20.88
N LEU A 88 -4.55 18.44 -21.93
CA LEU A 88 -4.83 18.76 -23.33
C LEU A 88 -5.69 17.66 -23.95
N TRP A 89 -7.00 17.87 -23.99
CA TRP A 89 -7.96 16.90 -24.54
C TRP A 89 -8.04 17.01 -26.05
N LEU A 90 -7.84 15.89 -26.76
CA LEU A 90 -7.97 15.80 -28.20
C LEU A 90 -9.42 15.45 -28.58
N LEU A 91 -9.99 16.27 -29.46
CA LEU A 91 -11.29 16.05 -30.07
C LEU A 91 -11.10 15.66 -31.53
N ARG A 92 -11.82 14.63 -31.97
CA ARG A 92 -11.96 14.23 -33.37
C ARG A 92 -13.43 14.19 -33.71
N GLU A 93 -13.84 14.94 -34.73
CA GLU A 93 -15.25 15.09 -35.11
C GLU A 93 -16.14 15.51 -33.93
N ASN A 94 -15.67 16.48 -33.13
CA ASN A 94 -16.33 16.98 -31.92
C ASN A 94 -16.49 15.97 -30.77
N ARG A 95 -15.85 14.79 -30.84
CA ARG A 95 -15.82 13.79 -29.75
C ARG A 95 -14.45 13.76 -29.11
N ARG A 96 -14.38 13.77 -27.78
CA ARG A 96 -13.12 13.55 -27.07
C ARG A 96 -12.66 12.12 -27.29
N ILE A 97 -11.42 11.94 -27.72
CA ILE A 97 -10.84 10.61 -27.97
C ILE A 97 -9.68 10.26 -27.04
N GLY A 98 -9.16 11.24 -26.29
CA GLY A 98 -8.11 11.03 -25.29
C GLY A 98 -7.42 12.35 -24.91
N ALA A 99 -6.29 12.25 -24.21
CA ALA A 99 -5.44 13.40 -23.89
C ALA A 99 -4.06 13.27 -24.55
N LEU A 100 -3.50 14.39 -25.02
CA LEU A 100 -2.12 14.45 -25.50
C LEU A 100 -1.14 14.29 -24.34
N VAL A 101 -0.03 13.59 -24.59
CA VAL A 101 0.93 13.15 -23.57
C VAL A 101 2.31 13.76 -23.79
N GLY A 102 2.89 14.30 -22.73
CA GLY A 102 4.28 14.74 -22.67
C GLY A 102 4.56 16.01 -23.47
N ARG A 103 5.78 16.55 -23.33
CA ARG A 103 6.17 17.83 -23.99
C ARG A 103 6.15 17.80 -25.52
N THR A 104 6.30 16.61 -26.11
CA THR A 104 6.34 16.46 -27.57
C THR A 104 4.97 16.24 -28.19
N GLU A 105 3.95 15.92 -27.37
CA GLU A 105 2.58 15.65 -27.82
C GLU A 105 2.48 14.56 -28.91
N LYS A 106 3.47 13.65 -28.96
CA LYS A 106 3.57 12.57 -29.96
C LYS A 106 2.68 11.37 -29.65
N PHE A 107 2.07 11.34 -28.47
CA PHE A 107 1.22 10.25 -28.02
C PHE A 107 -0.11 10.82 -27.53
N ILE A 108 -1.14 10.00 -27.65
CA ILE A 108 -2.44 10.22 -27.01
C ILE A 108 -2.71 9.06 -26.05
N MET A 109 -3.13 9.38 -24.83
CA MET A 109 -3.73 8.42 -23.91
C MET A 109 -5.22 8.31 -24.19
N THR A 110 -5.68 7.15 -24.65
CA THR A 110 -7.10 6.90 -24.89
C THR A 110 -7.89 6.78 -23.59
N PHE A 111 -9.21 6.88 -23.67
CA PHE A 111 -10.09 6.58 -22.53
C PHE A 111 -10.17 5.08 -22.23
N ASP A 112 -10.51 4.76 -20.99
CA ASP A 112 -10.87 3.40 -20.58
C ASP A 112 -12.24 3.02 -21.16
N LYS A 113 -12.54 1.73 -21.15
CA LYS A 113 -13.86 1.18 -21.51
C LYS A 113 -14.31 0.17 -20.46
N VAL A 114 -15.62 0.05 -20.24
CA VAL A 114 -16.19 -1.11 -19.57
C VAL A 114 -16.87 -1.98 -20.62
N ILE A 115 -16.57 -3.27 -20.62
CA ILE A 115 -17.16 -4.25 -21.52
C ILE A 115 -17.79 -5.40 -20.73
N GLY A 116 -18.62 -6.20 -21.41
CA GLY A 116 -19.38 -7.30 -20.81
C GLY A 116 -20.83 -6.94 -20.50
N GLU A 117 -21.65 -7.96 -20.36
CA GLU A 117 -23.07 -7.80 -20.08
C GLU A 117 -23.31 -7.33 -18.64
N ARG A 118 -24.41 -6.58 -18.45
CA ARG A 118 -24.87 -6.11 -17.14
C ARG A 118 -25.99 -6.97 -16.61
N ILE A 119 -25.95 -7.26 -15.33
CA ILE A 119 -27.08 -7.85 -14.61
C ILE A 119 -28.07 -6.74 -14.28
N ASP A 120 -29.36 -6.99 -14.50
CA ASP A 120 -30.40 -6.12 -13.94
C ASP A 120 -30.38 -6.24 -12.41
N SER A 121 -29.78 -5.24 -11.76
CA SER A 121 -29.63 -5.22 -10.31
C SER A 121 -30.95 -5.30 -9.53
N ASN A 122 -32.09 -4.97 -10.16
CA ASN A 122 -33.42 -5.12 -9.54
C ASN A 122 -33.86 -6.57 -9.38
N LEU A 123 -33.22 -7.51 -10.09
CA LEU A 123 -33.48 -8.94 -9.99
C LEU A 123 -32.62 -9.60 -8.92
N LEU A 124 -31.46 -9.03 -8.59
CA LEU A 124 -30.50 -9.65 -7.68
C LEU A 124 -31.03 -9.84 -6.24
N ASP A 125 -31.98 -9.01 -5.82
CA ASP A 125 -32.60 -9.06 -4.48
C ASP A 125 -33.86 -9.94 -4.43
N LYS A 126 -34.31 -10.51 -5.55
CA LYS A 126 -35.56 -11.28 -5.63
C LYS A 126 -35.29 -12.76 -5.40
N THR A 127 -36.05 -13.40 -4.50
CA THR A 127 -35.98 -14.86 -4.29
C THR A 127 -36.29 -15.63 -5.58
N SER A 128 -37.24 -15.15 -6.38
CA SER A 128 -37.67 -15.77 -7.63
C SER A 128 -36.61 -15.76 -8.74
N SER A 129 -35.54 -14.97 -8.59
CA SER A 129 -34.38 -15.01 -9.48
C SER A 129 -33.44 -16.17 -9.20
N TYR A 130 -33.69 -16.95 -8.15
CA TYR A 130 -32.85 -18.07 -7.76
C TYR A 130 -33.70 -19.29 -7.44
N SER A 131 -33.14 -20.46 -7.73
CA SER A 131 -33.70 -21.68 -7.20
C SER A 131 -32.63 -22.74 -7.04
N ILE A 132 -32.84 -23.63 -6.08
CA ILE A 132 -31.93 -24.71 -5.73
C ILE A 132 -32.64 -26.05 -5.87
N ARG A 133 -31.93 -27.02 -6.43
CA ARG A 133 -32.35 -28.42 -6.51
C ARG A 133 -31.20 -29.35 -6.19
N SER A 134 -31.51 -30.57 -5.79
CA SER A 134 -30.56 -31.64 -5.54
C SER A 134 -31.08 -32.95 -6.10
N ILE A 135 -30.18 -33.78 -6.60
CA ILE A 135 -30.50 -35.14 -7.06
C ILE A 135 -30.45 -36.17 -5.93
N ASP A 136 -29.87 -35.82 -4.79
CA ASP A 136 -29.51 -36.75 -3.72
C ASP A 136 -29.83 -36.23 -2.30
N ASP A 137 -30.56 -35.11 -2.20
CA ASP A 137 -31.18 -34.59 -0.98
C ASP A 137 -32.69 -34.35 -1.17
N ASP A 138 -33.51 -35.15 -0.48
CA ASP A 138 -34.97 -35.08 -0.51
C ASP A 138 -35.55 -33.71 -0.16
N ASN A 139 -34.84 -32.89 0.64
CA ASN A 139 -35.28 -31.53 0.97
C ASN A 139 -35.35 -30.63 -0.27
N PHE A 140 -34.59 -30.96 -1.31
CA PHE A 140 -34.41 -30.20 -2.54
C PHE A 140 -34.58 -31.06 -3.80
N SER A 141 -35.26 -32.22 -3.69
CA SER A 141 -35.56 -33.10 -4.84
C SER A 141 -36.44 -32.43 -5.90
N ILE A 142 -37.22 -31.43 -5.47
CA ILE A 142 -37.94 -30.48 -6.31
C ILE A 142 -37.25 -29.13 -6.18
N GLU A 143 -37.18 -28.39 -7.28
CA GLU A 143 -36.63 -27.04 -7.30
C GLU A 143 -37.37 -26.11 -6.31
N LYS A 144 -36.61 -25.40 -5.46
CA LYS A 144 -37.12 -24.48 -4.43
C LYS A 144 -36.46 -23.12 -4.55
N GLU A 145 -37.24 -22.07 -4.33
CA GLU A 145 -36.70 -20.72 -4.12
C GLU A 145 -36.02 -20.63 -2.74
N PRO A 146 -35.01 -19.77 -2.58
CA PRO A 146 -34.49 -19.42 -1.26
C PRO A 146 -35.57 -18.70 -0.43
N PHE A 147 -35.49 -18.84 0.89
CA PHE A 147 -36.33 -18.11 1.84
C PHE A 147 -36.07 -16.59 1.79
N ALA A 148 -34.81 -16.19 1.65
CA ALA A 148 -34.41 -14.80 1.50
C ALA A 148 -33.13 -14.69 0.67
N VAL A 149 -32.95 -13.53 0.04
CA VAL A 149 -31.74 -13.16 -0.69
C VAL A 149 -31.19 -11.87 -0.08
N PHE A 150 -29.90 -11.87 0.20
CA PHE A 150 -29.17 -10.68 0.61
C PHE A 150 -27.99 -10.45 -0.32
N ARG A 151 -27.45 -9.22 -0.35
CA ARG A 151 -26.25 -8.96 -1.13
C ARG A 151 -25.37 -7.85 -0.61
N LYS A 152 -24.10 -7.97 -0.99
CA LYS A 152 -23.13 -6.87 -1.13
C LYS A 152 -22.88 -6.65 -2.61
N THR A 153 -22.86 -5.42 -3.08
CA THR A 153 -22.46 -5.06 -4.46
C THR A 153 -21.49 -3.92 -4.37
N LYS A 154 -20.40 -4.00 -5.13
CA LYS A 154 -19.40 -2.93 -5.19
C LYS A 154 -18.72 -2.84 -6.55
N PRO A 155 -18.19 -1.66 -6.90
CA PRO A 155 -17.32 -1.50 -8.06
C PRO A 155 -16.01 -2.30 -7.91
N THR A 156 -15.49 -2.80 -9.02
CA THR A 156 -14.21 -3.55 -9.08
C THR A 156 -13.04 -2.72 -9.59
N ASP A 157 -13.32 -1.64 -10.32
CA ASP A 157 -12.42 -0.51 -10.64
C ASP A 157 -13.26 0.60 -11.31
N PHE A 158 -12.68 1.78 -11.53
CA PHE A 158 -13.26 2.83 -12.35
C PHE A 158 -12.57 2.93 -13.72
N ALA A 159 -13.39 2.89 -14.77
CA ALA A 159 -13.01 3.24 -16.13
C ALA A 159 -13.22 4.76 -16.32
N ARG A 160 -12.13 5.50 -16.54
CA ARG A 160 -12.20 6.90 -16.96
C ARG A 160 -12.65 6.97 -18.42
N ILE A 161 -13.91 7.34 -18.60
CA ILE A 161 -14.48 7.65 -19.93
C ILE A 161 -14.27 9.14 -20.25
N ASP A 162 -14.91 9.66 -21.31
CA ASP A 162 -14.74 11.05 -21.73
C ASP A 162 -15.04 12.06 -20.60
N LYS A 163 -16.17 11.85 -19.91
CA LYS A 163 -16.67 12.62 -18.79
C LYS A 163 -17.22 11.63 -17.76
N GLY A 164 -16.63 11.64 -16.56
CA GLY A 164 -17.05 10.77 -15.46
C GLY A 164 -16.45 9.37 -15.53
N PHE A 165 -17.13 8.43 -14.89
CA PHE A 165 -16.65 7.07 -14.68
C PHE A 165 -17.75 6.03 -14.88
N LEU A 166 -17.38 4.90 -15.47
CA LEU A 166 -18.17 3.67 -15.48
C LEU A 166 -17.42 2.59 -14.68
N SER A 167 -18.15 1.60 -14.16
CA SER A 167 -17.53 0.54 -13.34
C SER A 167 -18.11 -0.84 -13.65
N PRO A 168 -17.28 -1.91 -13.73
CA PRO A 168 -17.72 -3.29 -13.58
C PRO A 168 -18.03 -3.59 -12.11
N LEU A 169 -18.99 -4.49 -11.85
CA LEU A 169 -19.47 -4.78 -10.50
C LEU A 169 -19.11 -6.20 -10.05
N GLU A 170 -18.86 -6.32 -8.76
CA GLU A 170 -18.81 -7.60 -8.05
C GLU A 170 -20.01 -7.64 -7.09
N HIS A 171 -20.78 -8.73 -7.18
CA HIS A 171 -21.90 -9.00 -6.31
C HIS A 171 -21.57 -10.21 -5.43
N THR A 172 -21.67 -10.08 -4.11
CA THR A 172 -21.71 -11.21 -3.18
C THR A 172 -23.15 -11.42 -2.77
N ILE A 173 -23.77 -12.49 -3.26
CA ILE A 173 -25.16 -12.87 -3.00
C ILE A 173 -25.21 -13.92 -1.89
N TYR A 174 -26.08 -13.74 -0.90
CA TYR A 174 -26.35 -14.72 0.14
C TYR A 174 -27.73 -15.30 -0.07
N LEU A 175 -27.80 -16.62 -0.26
CA LEU A 175 -29.07 -17.34 -0.35
C LEU A 175 -29.35 -17.99 1.00
N LYS A 176 -30.35 -17.46 1.72
CA LYS A 176 -30.92 -18.12 2.90
C LYS A 176 -31.91 -19.17 2.42
N LEU A 177 -31.63 -20.44 2.70
CA LEU A 177 -32.41 -21.56 2.21
C LEU A 177 -33.54 -21.95 3.18
N ILE A 178 -34.58 -22.59 2.65
CA ILE A 178 -35.74 -23.05 3.44
C ILE A 178 -35.44 -24.25 4.36
N LYS A 179 -34.34 -24.97 4.08
CA LYS A 179 -33.85 -26.13 4.82
C LYS A 179 -32.32 -26.13 4.81
N PRO A 180 -31.66 -26.71 5.83
CA PRO A 180 -30.23 -26.96 5.79
C PRO A 180 -29.84 -27.91 4.64
N LEU A 181 -28.69 -27.64 4.02
CA LEU A 181 -27.98 -28.52 3.12
C LEU A 181 -27.38 -29.70 3.89
N LYS A 182 -27.32 -30.86 3.26
CA LYS A 182 -26.73 -32.09 3.79
C LYS A 182 -25.31 -32.27 3.24
N ILE A 183 -24.40 -32.67 4.10
CA ILE A 183 -22.98 -32.89 3.76
C ILE A 183 -22.86 -33.95 2.66
N ASP A 184 -21.93 -33.72 1.73
CA ASP A 184 -21.59 -34.55 0.58
C ASP A 184 -22.72 -34.75 -0.45
N LYS A 185 -23.78 -33.94 -0.36
CA LYS A 185 -24.85 -33.89 -1.37
C LYS A 185 -24.57 -32.86 -2.44
N LYS A 186 -25.09 -33.11 -3.63
CA LYS A 186 -24.88 -32.27 -4.82
C LYS A 186 -26.08 -31.36 -5.03
N TYR A 187 -25.80 -30.06 -5.17
CA TYR A 187 -26.80 -29.03 -5.37
C TYR A 187 -26.53 -28.27 -6.66
N THR A 188 -27.60 -27.92 -7.36
CA THR A 188 -27.58 -27.06 -8.55
C THR A 188 -28.41 -25.82 -8.27
N ILE A 189 -27.81 -24.65 -8.48
CA ILE A 189 -28.42 -23.33 -8.40
C ILE A 189 -28.75 -22.87 -9.82
N ASN A 190 -30.00 -22.52 -10.05
CA ASN A 190 -30.45 -21.88 -11.29
C ASN A 190 -30.69 -20.39 -11.03
N PHE A 191 -30.17 -19.54 -11.93
CA PHE A 191 -30.23 -18.09 -11.88
C PHE A 191 -31.27 -17.58 -12.91
N LYS A 192 -32.53 -17.58 -12.51
CA LYS A 192 -33.67 -17.25 -13.38
C LYS A 192 -33.63 -15.78 -13.78
N HIS A 193 -33.66 -15.54 -15.09
CA HIS A 193 -33.69 -14.20 -15.70
C HIS A 193 -32.43 -13.33 -15.46
N LEU A 194 -31.35 -13.90 -14.90
CA LEU A 194 -30.10 -13.16 -14.65
C LEU A 194 -29.05 -13.34 -15.77
N ASN A 195 -29.33 -14.18 -16.79
CA ASN A 195 -28.39 -14.59 -17.84
C ASN A 195 -27.07 -15.19 -17.30
N ILE A 196 -27.13 -15.81 -16.12
CA ILE A 196 -26.00 -16.50 -15.49
C ILE A 196 -26.19 -18.01 -15.68
N PRO A 197 -25.16 -18.76 -16.10
CA PRO A 197 -25.23 -20.22 -16.17
C PRO A 197 -25.57 -20.87 -14.82
N GLU A 198 -26.23 -22.02 -14.86
CA GLU A 198 -26.44 -22.82 -13.65
C GLU A 198 -25.11 -23.17 -12.98
N CYS A 199 -25.09 -23.17 -11.65
CA CYS A 199 -23.92 -23.54 -10.87
C CYS A 199 -24.18 -24.80 -10.08
N THR A 200 -23.28 -25.76 -10.15
CA THR A 200 -23.39 -27.00 -9.38
C THR A 200 -22.22 -27.16 -8.43
N PHE A 201 -22.50 -27.52 -7.18
CA PHE A 201 -21.50 -27.71 -6.15
C PHE A 201 -21.87 -28.89 -5.24
N VAL A 202 -20.86 -29.45 -4.57
CA VAL A 202 -21.07 -30.43 -3.49
C VAL A 202 -20.97 -29.68 -2.18
N TYR A 203 -21.98 -29.79 -1.33
CA TYR A 203 -21.96 -29.13 -0.03
C TYR A 203 -21.07 -29.91 0.94
N ASN A 204 -19.88 -29.40 1.20
CA ASN A 204 -18.99 -29.93 2.22
C ASN A 204 -18.23 -28.78 2.88
N PRO A 205 -18.68 -28.27 4.04
CA PRO A 205 -18.04 -27.16 4.75
C PRO A 205 -16.56 -27.42 5.08
N LYS A 206 -16.17 -28.68 5.30
CA LYS A 206 -14.77 -29.07 5.53
C LYS A 206 -13.89 -28.85 4.29
N LYS A 207 -14.47 -28.72 3.09
CA LYS A 207 -13.76 -28.50 1.81
C LYS A 207 -14.11 -27.17 1.14
N MET A 208 -15.21 -26.54 1.53
CA MET A 208 -15.65 -25.26 0.99
C MET A 208 -15.07 -24.11 1.80
N ARG A 209 -14.53 -23.10 1.11
CA ARG A 209 -14.16 -21.84 1.74
C ARG A 209 -15.43 -21.14 2.27
N SER A 210 -15.30 -20.50 3.42
CA SER A 210 -16.24 -19.51 3.92
C SER A 210 -15.57 -18.14 3.90
N GLU A 211 -16.27 -17.12 3.44
CA GLU A 211 -15.77 -15.76 3.60
C GLU A 211 -15.75 -15.31 5.07
N ALA A 212 -16.46 -16.01 5.96
CA ALA A 212 -16.56 -15.64 7.37
C ALA A 212 -15.31 -16.01 8.20
N VAL A 213 -14.41 -16.84 7.66
CA VAL A 213 -13.25 -17.38 8.39
C VAL A 213 -11.97 -16.69 7.91
N HIS A 214 -11.42 -15.84 8.77
CA HIS A 214 -10.33 -14.92 8.45
C HIS A 214 -9.02 -15.36 9.11
N VAL A 215 -7.95 -15.49 8.32
CA VAL A 215 -6.62 -15.84 8.81
C VAL A 215 -5.56 -15.08 8.02
N SER A 216 -4.40 -14.82 8.65
CA SER A 216 -3.27 -14.20 7.96
C SER A 216 -2.86 -15.01 6.74
N HIS A 217 -2.77 -14.37 5.57
CA HIS A 217 -2.30 -14.99 4.34
C HIS A 217 -0.78 -15.18 4.32
N ILE A 218 -0.04 -14.45 5.17
CA ILE A 218 1.41 -14.63 5.34
C ILE A 218 1.70 -15.99 6.02
N GLY A 219 0.81 -16.41 6.92
CA GLY A 219 1.03 -17.56 7.79
C GLY A 219 1.69 -17.17 9.11
N PHE A 220 2.33 -18.15 9.75
CA PHE A 220 2.95 -18.03 11.07
C PHE A 220 4.27 -18.79 11.14
N ARG A 221 5.18 -18.41 12.03
CA ARG A 221 6.28 -19.29 12.40
C ARG A 221 5.84 -20.34 13.41
N PRO A 222 6.48 -21.53 13.44
CA PRO A 222 6.26 -22.52 14.48
C PRO A 222 6.29 -21.95 15.90
N ASP A 223 7.23 -21.05 16.17
CA ASP A 223 7.53 -20.48 17.48
C ASP A 223 6.85 -19.12 17.76
N ASP A 224 6.02 -18.60 16.84
CA ASP A 224 5.26 -17.38 17.08
C ASP A 224 4.36 -17.54 18.33
N PRO A 225 4.42 -16.64 19.33
CA PRO A 225 3.62 -16.72 20.56
C PRO A 225 2.12 -16.44 20.36
N ALA A 226 1.72 -15.98 19.17
CA ALA A 226 0.32 -15.83 18.77
C ALA A 226 0.09 -16.40 17.38
N LYS A 227 -0.90 -17.31 17.28
CA LYS A 227 -1.47 -17.78 16.03
C LYS A 227 -2.97 -17.84 16.19
N VAL A 228 -3.66 -16.89 15.59
CA VAL A 228 -5.12 -16.76 15.72
C VAL A 228 -5.77 -16.57 14.37
N ALA A 229 -7.01 -17.03 14.26
CA ALA A 229 -7.93 -16.70 13.20
C ALA A 229 -9.19 -16.04 13.80
N PHE A 230 -9.99 -15.42 12.95
CA PHE A 230 -11.22 -14.73 13.34
C PHE A 230 -12.42 -15.29 12.58
N LEU A 231 -13.58 -15.19 13.20
CA LEU A 231 -14.87 -15.54 12.61
C LEU A 231 -15.80 -14.33 12.73
N SER A 232 -16.34 -13.86 11.61
CA SER A 232 -17.32 -12.76 11.54
C SER A 232 -17.94 -12.70 10.14
N LEU A 233 -19.16 -12.18 10.01
CA LEU A 233 -19.73 -11.95 8.69
C LEU A 233 -20.79 -10.85 8.70
N TRP A 234 -20.66 -9.90 7.77
CA TRP A 234 -21.71 -8.98 7.39
C TRP A 234 -22.23 -9.33 6.00
N MET A 235 -23.53 -9.58 5.88
CA MET A 235 -24.17 -10.07 4.65
C MET A 235 -24.71 -8.93 3.75
N GLY A 236 -24.20 -7.71 3.93
CA GLY A 236 -24.71 -6.54 3.21
C GLY A 236 -26.13 -6.21 3.64
N SER A 237 -27.10 -6.30 2.71
CA SER A 237 -28.52 -6.05 3.00
C SER A 237 -29.12 -6.99 4.04
N GLY A 238 -28.47 -8.12 4.33
CA GLY A 238 -28.86 -9.06 5.39
C GLY A 238 -28.36 -8.70 6.79
N GLY A 239 -27.51 -7.67 6.91
CA GLY A 239 -26.95 -7.25 8.19
C GLY A 239 -25.92 -8.23 8.78
N PRO A 240 -25.61 -8.12 10.08
CA PRO A 240 -24.63 -8.97 10.74
C PRO A 240 -25.15 -10.39 10.95
N MET A 241 -24.27 -11.38 10.75
CA MET A 241 -24.50 -12.76 11.15
C MET A 241 -23.82 -13.06 12.48
N ASP A 242 -24.57 -13.65 13.41
CA ASP A 242 -24.08 -14.05 14.72
C ASP A 242 -23.80 -15.55 14.76
N TYR A 243 -22.67 -15.91 15.39
CA TYR A 243 -22.26 -17.30 15.60
C TYR A 243 -22.36 -17.66 17.08
N LYS A 244 -22.46 -18.96 17.39
CA LYS A 244 -22.46 -19.40 18.79
C LYS A 244 -21.03 -19.49 19.31
N GLU A 245 -20.84 -19.15 20.59
CA GLU A 245 -19.59 -19.49 21.27
C GLU A 245 -19.45 -21.00 21.44
N LYS A 246 -18.21 -21.47 21.58
CA LYS A 246 -17.84 -22.87 21.76
C LYS A 246 -18.19 -23.79 20.59
N ILE A 247 -18.53 -23.24 19.42
CA ILE A 247 -18.48 -24.02 18.16
C ILE A 247 -17.03 -24.52 18.01
N PRO A 248 -16.80 -25.81 17.74
CA PRO A 248 -15.46 -26.30 17.52
C PRO A 248 -14.90 -25.78 16.20
N PHE A 249 -13.61 -25.44 16.21
CA PHE A 249 -12.84 -25.23 15.00
C PHE A 249 -11.67 -26.20 14.96
N TYR A 250 -11.16 -26.42 13.75
CA TYR A 250 -10.12 -27.39 13.46
C TYR A 250 -9.03 -26.77 12.58
N LEU A 251 -7.80 -27.23 12.72
CA LEU A 251 -6.81 -27.08 11.65
C LEU A 251 -6.82 -28.34 10.80
N ILE A 252 -6.94 -28.16 9.48
CA ILE A 252 -6.90 -29.23 8.50
C ILE A 252 -5.57 -29.13 7.76
N ASP A 253 -4.79 -30.21 7.70
CA ASP A 253 -3.61 -30.32 6.84
C ASP A 253 -4.04 -30.42 5.38
N GLU A 254 -3.56 -29.51 4.55
CA GLU A 254 -3.86 -29.45 3.10
C GLU A 254 -3.37 -30.68 2.33
N LYS A 255 -2.39 -31.42 2.87
CA LYS A 255 -1.79 -32.56 2.18
C LYS A 255 -2.70 -33.79 2.17
N ASN A 256 -3.43 -34.04 3.25
CA ASN A 256 -4.16 -35.29 3.47
C ASN A 256 -5.57 -35.11 4.05
N ASP A 257 -6.05 -33.86 4.19
CA ASP A 257 -7.35 -33.51 4.78
C ASP A 257 -7.52 -33.98 6.26
N GLU A 258 -6.43 -34.28 6.96
CA GLU A 258 -6.46 -34.70 8.37
C GLU A 258 -6.66 -33.51 9.31
N ILE A 259 -7.41 -33.75 10.39
CA ILE A 259 -7.56 -32.78 11.48
C ILE A 259 -6.35 -32.93 12.40
N VAL A 260 -5.55 -31.86 12.51
CA VAL A 260 -4.30 -31.85 13.30
C VAL A 260 -4.39 -31.01 14.57
N PHE A 261 -5.46 -30.23 14.71
CA PHE A 261 -5.73 -29.42 15.90
C PHE A 261 -7.23 -29.24 16.06
N LYS A 262 -7.69 -29.11 17.30
CA LYS A 262 -9.07 -28.76 17.67
C LYS A 262 -9.05 -27.65 18.72
N GLY A 263 -9.88 -26.63 18.52
CA GLY A 263 -10.11 -25.55 19.48
C GLY A 263 -11.57 -25.12 19.51
N GLU A 264 -11.85 -24.03 20.22
CA GLU A 264 -13.20 -23.48 20.37
C GLU A 264 -13.23 -22.02 19.94
N VAL A 265 -14.30 -21.64 19.24
CA VAL A 265 -14.63 -20.25 18.88
C VAL A 265 -15.05 -19.49 20.14
N ARG A 266 -14.47 -18.31 20.38
CA ARG A 266 -14.78 -17.46 21.56
C ARG A 266 -15.10 -16.04 21.12
N LEU A 267 -16.11 -15.40 21.72
CA LEU A 267 -16.39 -14.00 21.42
C LEU A 267 -15.20 -13.14 21.88
N THR A 268 -14.62 -12.35 20.96
CA THR A 268 -13.58 -11.38 21.33
C THR A 268 -14.08 -9.94 21.31
N LYS A 269 -15.15 -9.66 20.56
CA LYS A 269 -15.75 -8.33 20.48
C LYS A 269 -17.23 -8.43 20.20
N ASN A 270 -18.04 -7.81 21.05
CA ASN A 270 -19.45 -7.61 20.74
C ASN A 270 -19.62 -6.38 19.83
N ARG A 271 -20.52 -6.46 18.85
CA ARG A 271 -20.81 -5.34 17.93
C ARG A 271 -21.32 -4.07 18.64
N SER A 272 -21.88 -4.20 19.84
CA SER A 272 -22.37 -3.08 20.64
C SER A 272 -21.27 -2.39 21.46
N GLU A 273 -20.09 -3.01 21.63
CA GLU A 273 -18.98 -2.47 22.42
C GLU A 273 -18.24 -1.38 21.65
N LYS A 274 -18.47 -0.13 22.03
CA LYS A 274 -17.96 1.09 21.39
C LYS A 274 -16.73 1.65 22.10
N ASP A 275 -15.62 0.92 22.06
CA ASP A 275 -14.38 1.27 22.77
C ASP A 275 -13.09 0.87 22.02
N GLU A 276 -13.16 0.67 20.70
CA GLU A 276 -11.98 0.37 19.88
C GLU A 276 -11.03 1.56 19.70
N ASN A 277 -11.51 2.78 19.96
CA ASN A 277 -10.69 3.99 20.02
C ASN A 277 -11.17 4.92 21.14
N ALA A 278 -10.43 6.00 21.37
CA ALA A 278 -10.74 7.00 22.39
C ALA A 278 -12.02 7.80 22.11
N TYR A 279 -12.59 7.69 20.91
CA TYR A 279 -13.79 8.40 20.47
C TYR A 279 -15.07 7.56 20.59
N GLY A 280 -14.99 6.36 21.17
CA GLY A 280 -16.16 5.52 21.44
C GLY A 280 -16.73 4.87 20.18
N ASN A 281 -15.88 4.26 19.35
CA ASN A 281 -16.30 3.60 18.10
C ASN A 281 -16.11 2.07 18.14
N ASN A 282 -16.86 1.40 17.26
CA ASN A 282 -16.69 0.00 16.87
C ASN A 282 -16.77 -0.05 15.34
N PHE A 283 -15.76 -0.60 14.67
CA PHE A 283 -15.63 -0.51 13.21
C PHE A 283 -16.13 -1.75 12.45
N ASN A 284 -16.61 -2.77 13.17
CA ASN A 284 -16.80 -4.11 12.62
C ASN A 284 -18.22 -4.39 12.12
N GLY A 285 -19.22 -3.68 12.65
CA GLY A 285 -20.64 -3.90 12.34
C GLY A 285 -21.18 -5.29 12.71
N THR A 286 -20.35 -6.18 13.27
CA THR A 286 -20.61 -7.60 13.52
C THR A 286 -19.99 -8.02 14.86
N ASN A 287 -20.50 -9.11 15.43
CA ASN A 287 -19.77 -9.79 16.50
C ASN A 287 -18.54 -10.46 15.89
N VAL A 288 -17.40 -10.32 16.55
CA VAL A 288 -16.14 -10.92 16.10
C VAL A 288 -15.69 -11.95 17.12
N TYR A 289 -15.38 -13.14 16.63
CA TYR A 289 -14.93 -14.27 17.43
C TYR A 289 -13.48 -14.58 17.09
N ILE A 290 -12.73 -15.07 18.08
CA ILE A 290 -11.33 -15.45 17.97
C ILE A 290 -11.18 -16.97 18.09
N MET A 291 -10.26 -17.52 17.31
CA MET A 291 -9.88 -18.91 17.27
C MET A 291 -8.37 -19.00 17.48
N ASP A 292 -7.96 -19.37 18.70
CA ASP A 292 -6.55 -19.40 19.10
C ASP A 292 -5.96 -20.82 18.96
N PHE A 293 -4.94 -20.94 18.13
CA PHE A 293 -4.16 -22.17 17.90
C PHE A 293 -2.66 -21.93 18.12
N SER A 294 -2.30 -20.95 18.96
CA SER A 294 -0.92 -20.54 19.22
C SER A 294 -0.01 -21.68 19.69
N VAL A 295 -0.59 -22.66 20.40
CA VAL A 295 0.09 -23.87 20.90
C VAL A 295 0.51 -24.83 19.80
N PHE A 296 -0.10 -24.74 18.62
CA PHE A 296 0.23 -25.60 17.48
C PHE A 296 1.49 -25.09 16.77
N ARG A 297 2.46 -25.98 16.55
CA ARG A 297 3.80 -25.63 16.05
C ARG A 297 4.27 -26.43 14.84
N ALA A 298 3.55 -27.49 14.46
CA ALA A 298 4.01 -28.37 13.39
C ALA A 298 4.06 -27.58 12.06
N PRO A 299 5.23 -27.52 11.38
CA PRO A 299 5.31 -26.87 10.09
C PRO A 299 4.43 -27.57 9.05
N GLY A 300 3.81 -26.81 8.16
CA GLY A 300 2.90 -27.35 7.15
C GLY A 300 2.01 -26.27 6.54
N ARG A 301 1.07 -26.70 5.69
CA ARG A 301 0.08 -25.82 5.07
C ARG A 301 -1.30 -26.27 5.51
N TYR A 302 -2.08 -25.34 6.06
CA TYR A 302 -3.29 -25.64 6.80
C TYR A 302 -4.46 -24.76 6.38
N ARG A 303 -5.68 -25.21 6.65
CA ARG A 303 -6.90 -24.39 6.68
C ARG A 303 -7.48 -24.36 8.08
N VAL A 304 -8.06 -23.23 8.50
CA VAL A 304 -8.96 -23.19 9.65
C VAL A 304 -10.34 -23.60 9.18
N TYR A 305 -10.93 -24.63 9.77
CA TYR A 305 -12.30 -25.07 9.51
C TYR A 305 -13.16 -24.84 10.74
N VAL A 306 -14.25 -24.10 10.58
CA VAL A 306 -15.27 -23.93 11.62
C VAL A 306 -16.44 -24.83 11.30
N GLU A 307 -16.83 -25.67 12.26
CA GLU A 307 -17.93 -26.64 12.10
C GLU A 307 -19.19 -25.95 11.56
N ASP A 308 -19.83 -26.58 10.56
CA ASP A 308 -21.01 -26.08 9.84
C ASP A 308 -20.88 -24.73 9.09
N VAL A 309 -19.78 -23.99 9.26
CA VAL A 309 -19.55 -22.69 8.62
C VAL A 309 -18.72 -22.85 7.35
N GLY A 310 -17.50 -23.37 7.46
CA GLY A 310 -16.59 -23.55 6.32
C GLY A 310 -15.12 -23.27 6.64
N CYS A 311 -14.29 -23.22 5.59
CA CYS A 311 -12.83 -23.08 5.72
C CYS A 311 -12.29 -21.67 5.42
N SER A 312 -11.19 -21.30 6.05
CA SER A 312 -10.37 -20.15 5.64
C SER A 312 -9.70 -20.39 4.28
N TYR A 313 -9.04 -19.34 3.75
CA TYR A 313 -7.94 -19.57 2.82
C TYR A 313 -6.82 -20.41 3.48
N PRO A 314 -6.07 -21.21 2.71
CA PRO A 314 -4.95 -21.96 3.25
C PRO A 314 -3.80 -21.02 3.65
N PHE A 315 -3.09 -21.34 4.72
CA PHE A 315 -1.96 -20.58 5.23
C PHE A 315 -0.82 -21.52 5.64
N GLU A 316 0.38 -20.99 5.78
CA GLU A 316 1.55 -21.80 6.15
C GLU A 316 1.95 -21.58 7.60
N ILE A 317 2.43 -22.65 8.24
CA ILE A 317 3.28 -22.55 9.42
C ILE A 317 4.68 -22.94 8.99
N ALA A 318 5.59 -21.98 8.90
CA ALA A 318 6.95 -22.19 8.42
C ALA A 318 7.93 -21.16 9.01
N SER A 319 9.20 -21.55 9.15
CA SER A 319 10.22 -20.69 9.78
C SER A 319 10.55 -19.41 8.98
N ASP A 320 10.18 -19.35 7.70
CA ASP A 320 10.56 -18.30 6.75
C ASP A 320 9.39 -17.41 6.31
N VAL A 321 8.18 -17.55 6.88
CA VAL A 321 7.00 -16.77 6.47
C VAL A 321 7.24 -15.25 6.51
N TRP A 322 7.85 -14.76 7.59
CA TRP A 322 8.16 -13.34 7.75
C TRP A 322 9.29 -12.90 6.83
N THR A 323 10.27 -13.77 6.55
CA THR A 323 11.35 -13.48 5.59
C THR A 323 10.80 -13.32 4.17
N ARG A 324 9.85 -14.17 3.75
CA ARG A 324 9.19 -14.03 2.44
C ARG A 324 8.34 -12.77 2.36
N ALA A 325 7.55 -12.48 3.39
CA ALA A 325 6.75 -11.25 3.45
C ALA A 325 7.64 -10.00 3.40
N PHE A 326 8.71 -9.96 4.19
CA PHE A 326 9.67 -8.87 4.21
C PHE A 326 10.40 -8.70 2.87
N TYR A 327 10.77 -9.78 2.19
CA TYR A 327 11.37 -9.72 0.85
C TYR A 327 10.48 -9.00 -0.16
N VAL A 328 9.19 -9.33 -0.20
CA VAL A 328 8.24 -8.67 -1.10
C VAL A 328 8.03 -7.22 -0.67
N ALA A 329 7.75 -6.99 0.61
CA ALA A 329 7.42 -5.66 1.12
C ALA A 329 8.59 -4.67 0.97
N SER A 330 9.81 -5.04 1.37
CA SER A 330 10.97 -4.13 1.32
C SER A 330 11.34 -3.65 -0.08
N ARG A 331 10.98 -4.41 -1.13
CA ARG A 331 11.24 -4.06 -2.53
C ARG A 331 10.32 -2.97 -3.08
N PHE A 332 9.27 -2.56 -2.35
CA PHE A 332 8.47 -1.40 -2.74
C PHE A 332 9.35 -0.14 -2.91
N LEU A 333 10.36 0.04 -2.06
CA LEU A 333 11.32 1.15 -2.15
C LEU A 333 12.09 1.09 -3.48
N TYR A 334 12.56 -0.09 -3.88
CA TYR A 334 13.22 -0.27 -5.18
C TYR A 334 12.29 0.14 -6.33
N HIS A 335 11.03 -0.28 -6.28
CA HIS A 335 10.04 0.05 -7.31
C HIS A 335 9.68 1.55 -7.34
N GLN A 336 9.84 2.27 -6.22
CA GLN A 336 9.63 3.71 -6.14
C GLN A 336 10.88 4.55 -6.41
N ARG A 337 12.07 3.95 -6.61
CA ARG A 337 13.29 4.73 -6.87
C ARG A 337 13.09 5.67 -8.06
N SER A 338 13.54 6.92 -7.97
CA SER A 338 13.56 7.87 -9.09
C SER A 338 14.97 8.02 -9.66
N GLY A 339 15.15 8.40 -10.92
CA GLY A 339 16.48 8.61 -11.52
C GLY A 339 17.14 7.35 -12.07
N ILE A 340 16.45 6.20 -12.08
CA ILE A 340 16.94 4.94 -12.66
C ILE A 340 15.87 4.23 -13.48
N GLU A 341 16.32 3.40 -14.41
CA GLU A 341 15.47 2.40 -15.07
C GLU A 341 15.12 1.27 -14.09
N LEU A 342 13.88 0.77 -14.21
CA LEU A 342 13.39 -0.40 -13.50
C LEU A 342 13.03 -1.50 -14.50
N GLY A 343 13.38 -2.74 -14.16
CA GLY A 343 13.07 -3.90 -14.99
C GLY A 343 13.94 -5.10 -14.64
N PRO A 344 13.92 -6.15 -15.49
CA PRO A 344 14.73 -7.34 -15.30
C PRO A 344 16.24 -7.00 -15.24
N PRO A 345 17.04 -7.71 -14.41
CA PRO A 345 16.67 -8.88 -13.60
C PRO A 345 16.05 -8.53 -12.23
N TYR A 346 15.92 -7.25 -11.89
CA TYR A 346 15.57 -6.83 -10.54
C TYR A 346 14.08 -6.63 -10.32
N ALA A 347 13.27 -6.38 -11.36
CA ALA A 347 11.81 -6.28 -11.27
C ALA A 347 11.11 -6.77 -12.54
N ASN A 348 9.86 -7.24 -12.37
CA ASN A 348 8.99 -7.53 -13.52
C ASN A 348 8.33 -6.25 -14.05
N PHE A 349 8.02 -5.31 -13.16
CA PHE A 349 7.55 -3.98 -13.53
C PHE A 349 8.66 -3.24 -14.27
N LYS A 350 8.34 -2.74 -15.46
CA LYS A 350 9.28 -2.02 -16.33
C LYS A 350 8.96 -0.54 -16.33
N ARG A 351 9.99 0.27 -16.12
CA ARG A 351 9.88 1.73 -16.19
C ARG A 351 11.18 2.30 -16.73
N PRO A 352 11.15 3.09 -17.83
CA PRO A 352 12.31 3.87 -18.24
C PRO A 352 12.85 4.75 -17.11
N ARG A 353 14.10 5.20 -17.26
CA ARG A 353 14.69 6.17 -16.34
C ARG A 353 13.84 7.45 -16.33
N ASN A 354 13.47 7.89 -15.14
CA ASN A 354 12.66 9.08 -14.92
C ASN A 354 13.45 10.13 -14.15
N PHE A 355 13.13 11.42 -14.32
CA PHE A 355 13.70 12.54 -13.55
C PHE A 355 15.24 12.52 -13.36
N HIS A 356 16.00 12.08 -14.37
CA HIS A 356 17.46 12.17 -14.36
C HIS A 356 17.91 13.30 -15.32
N PRO A 357 18.91 14.12 -14.96
CA PRO A 357 19.36 15.24 -15.80
C PRO A 357 19.83 14.82 -17.20
N ASP A 358 20.48 13.65 -17.32
CA ASP A 358 20.86 13.05 -18.61
C ASP A 358 19.68 12.87 -19.59
N ASP A 359 18.44 12.75 -19.10
CA ASP A 359 17.24 12.59 -19.93
C ASP A 359 16.60 13.95 -20.29
N GLY A 360 17.29 15.06 -20.00
CA GLY A 360 16.86 16.42 -20.34
C GLY A 360 15.87 17.05 -19.36
N VAL A 361 15.56 16.38 -18.24
CA VAL A 361 14.75 16.95 -17.16
C VAL A 361 15.55 18.06 -16.47
N ARG A 362 14.92 19.22 -16.29
CA ARG A 362 15.50 20.37 -15.59
C ARG A 362 14.70 20.63 -14.33
N VAL A 363 15.39 20.69 -13.20
CA VAL A 363 14.82 21.03 -11.90
C VAL A 363 15.24 22.44 -11.55
N TYR A 364 14.27 23.35 -11.40
CA TYR A 364 14.50 24.75 -11.12
C TYR A 364 14.45 25.03 -9.62
N GLU A 365 15.22 25.98 -9.12
CA GLU A 365 15.05 26.42 -7.74
C GLU A 365 13.74 27.21 -7.61
N THR A 366 13.03 26.99 -6.51
CA THR A 366 12.02 27.92 -5.99
C THR A 366 12.50 28.55 -4.69
N LYS A 367 12.08 29.78 -4.42
CA LYS A 367 12.27 30.47 -3.14
C LYS A 367 11.35 29.94 -2.04
N THR A 368 10.36 29.14 -2.41
CA THR A 368 9.42 28.50 -1.48
C THR A 368 10.12 27.33 -0.80
N THR A 369 10.09 27.29 0.53
CA THR A 369 10.59 26.15 1.31
C THR A 369 9.52 25.05 1.39
N LEU A 370 9.93 23.82 1.70
CA LEU A 370 8.96 22.76 2.00
C LEU A 370 8.09 23.15 3.21
N PHE A 371 8.71 23.79 4.20
CA PHE A 371 8.02 24.27 5.39
C PHE A 371 6.86 25.23 5.07
N ASP A 372 7.01 26.09 4.06
CA ASP A 372 5.98 27.05 3.65
C ASP A 372 4.72 26.40 3.07
N VAL A 373 4.82 25.14 2.60
CA VAL A 373 3.70 24.41 1.98
C VAL A 373 3.16 23.27 2.85
N GLU A 374 3.95 22.77 3.81
CA GLU A 374 3.52 21.70 4.72
C GLU A 374 3.04 22.22 6.09
N PHE A 375 3.68 23.25 6.63
CA PHE A 375 3.44 23.72 8.01
C PHE A 375 2.90 25.14 8.10
N ASP A 376 3.10 25.97 7.07
CA ASP A 376 2.70 27.38 7.04
C ASP A 376 1.87 27.72 5.78
N LEU A 377 1.17 26.72 5.25
CA LEU A 377 0.18 26.91 4.19
C LEU A 377 -1.12 27.41 4.82
N LYS A 378 -1.59 28.58 4.39
CA LYS A 378 -2.87 29.12 4.87
C LYS A 378 -4.03 28.37 4.22
N LYS A 379 -5.17 28.33 4.89
CA LYS A 379 -6.37 27.59 4.45
C LYS A 379 -6.86 27.97 3.04
N ASP A 380 -6.63 29.20 2.62
CA ASP A 380 -7.01 29.76 1.33
C ASP A 380 -5.88 29.80 0.30
N GLU A 381 -4.68 29.33 0.65
CA GLU A 381 -3.55 29.22 -0.27
C GLU A 381 -3.51 27.85 -0.96
N ASP A 382 -3.22 27.87 -2.26
CA ASP A 382 -2.90 26.66 -3.01
C ASP A 382 -1.37 26.40 -3.00
N ARG A 383 -1.00 25.14 -2.76
CA ARG A 383 0.42 24.75 -2.60
C ARG A 383 1.22 24.95 -3.88
N PHE A 384 0.65 24.61 -5.03
CA PHE A 384 1.32 24.68 -6.33
C PHE A 384 1.50 26.14 -6.76
N ALA A 385 0.47 26.97 -6.58
CA ALA A 385 0.54 28.41 -6.80
C ALA A 385 1.66 29.06 -5.96
N LYS A 386 1.83 28.63 -4.71
CA LYS A 386 2.91 29.12 -3.84
C LYS A 386 4.30 28.71 -4.32
N ILE A 387 4.47 27.47 -4.81
CA ILE A 387 5.72 27.00 -5.41
C ILE A 387 6.05 27.82 -6.66
N LEU A 388 5.07 28.00 -7.56
CA LEU A 388 5.19 28.76 -8.80
C LEU A 388 5.54 30.23 -8.55
N LYS A 389 4.95 30.86 -7.54
CA LYS A 389 5.28 32.25 -7.16
C LYS A 389 6.74 32.42 -6.72
N GLY A 390 7.33 31.36 -6.16
CA GLY A 390 8.73 31.34 -5.75
C GLY A 390 9.72 31.00 -6.88
N LYS A 391 9.25 30.67 -8.09
CA LYS A 391 10.08 30.24 -9.22
C LYS A 391 11.29 31.15 -9.46
N THR A 392 12.42 30.52 -9.76
CA THR A 392 13.64 31.18 -10.25
C THR A 392 14.05 30.62 -11.62
N GLN A 393 15.14 31.13 -12.18
CA GLN A 393 15.76 30.61 -13.40
C GLN A 393 16.97 29.69 -13.11
N ASN A 394 17.34 29.53 -11.83
CA ASN A 394 18.47 28.71 -11.44
C ASN A 394 18.11 27.23 -11.55
N ILE A 395 19.05 26.41 -12.02
CA ILE A 395 18.89 24.95 -12.17
C ILE A 395 19.68 24.24 -11.07
N VAL A 396 19.05 23.25 -10.43
CA VAL A 396 19.71 22.33 -9.51
C VAL A 396 20.12 21.08 -10.29
N ASN A 397 21.39 21.03 -10.72
CA ASN A 397 21.88 20.03 -11.68
C ASN A 397 21.76 18.57 -11.19
N ASP A 398 21.94 18.34 -9.89
CA ASP A 398 22.01 16.98 -9.31
C ASP A 398 20.74 16.56 -8.56
N ALA A 399 19.59 17.18 -8.83
CA ALA A 399 18.32 16.92 -8.14
C ALA A 399 17.61 15.63 -8.61
N TRP A 400 18.29 14.48 -8.50
CA TRP A 400 17.79 13.16 -8.93
C TRP A 400 18.10 12.06 -7.90
N GLY A 401 17.31 10.98 -7.94
CA GLY A 401 17.35 9.91 -6.96
C GLY A 401 16.16 9.93 -6.00
N GLY A 402 16.27 9.18 -4.90
CA GLY A 402 15.24 9.12 -3.88
C GLY A 402 14.06 8.25 -4.33
N TYR A 403 12.91 8.43 -3.68
CA TYR A 403 11.70 7.66 -3.92
C TYR A 403 10.56 8.59 -4.31
N CYS A 404 9.90 8.36 -5.45
CA CYS A 404 8.60 8.95 -5.74
C CYS A 404 7.65 8.64 -4.55
N ASP A 405 6.99 9.64 -3.97
CA ASP A 405 6.32 9.47 -2.67
C ASP A 405 5.22 8.40 -2.74
N ALA A 406 4.33 8.62 -3.71
CA ALA A 406 3.07 7.89 -3.78
C ALA A 406 2.84 7.38 -5.21
N GLY A 407 1.60 7.56 -5.68
CA GLY A 407 1.25 7.31 -7.07
C GLY A 407 1.83 8.34 -8.03
N ASP A 408 2.02 9.57 -7.55
CA ASP A 408 2.73 10.65 -8.21
C ASP A 408 4.23 10.58 -7.93
N TRP A 409 4.94 11.64 -8.30
CA TRP A 409 6.38 11.58 -8.50
C TRP A 409 7.16 12.55 -7.63
N ASP A 410 6.54 13.24 -6.69
CA ASP A 410 7.24 14.18 -5.81
C ASP A 410 8.18 13.46 -4.84
N ARG A 411 9.08 14.24 -4.22
CA ARG A 411 10.04 13.75 -3.23
C ARG A 411 10.04 14.70 -2.05
N ARG A 412 9.88 14.16 -0.83
CA ARG A 412 9.83 14.95 0.40
C ARG A 412 10.82 14.46 1.44
N ILE A 413 11.36 15.38 2.25
CA ILE A 413 12.32 15.04 3.32
C ILE A 413 11.77 14.00 4.31
N ALA A 414 10.45 13.89 4.46
CA ALA A 414 9.77 12.88 5.26
C ALA A 414 10.14 11.44 4.85
N HIS A 415 10.49 11.21 3.58
CA HIS A 415 10.85 9.87 3.07
C HIS A 415 12.10 9.31 3.76
N LEU A 416 12.92 10.15 4.41
CA LEU A 416 14.07 9.70 5.20
C LEU A 416 13.68 8.84 6.42
N THR A 417 12.41 8.80 6.81
CA THR A 417 11.90 7.79 7.75
C THR A 417 12.13 6.36 7.23
N ALA A 418 12.11 6.15 5.91
CA ALA A 418 12.47 4.88 5.29
C ALA A 418 13.91 4.48 5.61
N ALA A 419 14.86 5.39 5.36
CA ALA A 419 16.27 5.16 5.66
C ALA A 419 16.49 4.87 7.16
N ARG A 420 15.84 5.62 8.06
CA ARG A 420 15.94 5.38 9.51
C ARG A 420 15.45 3.99 9.92
N CYS A 421 14.32 3.55 9.38
CA CYS A 421 13.78 2.21 9.66
C CYS A 421 14.72 1.09 9.18
N LEU A 422 15.28 1.21 7.97
CA LEU A 422 16.21 0.24 7.41
C LEU A 422 17.54 0.19 8.18
N LEU A 423 18.07 1.35 8.60
CA LEU A 423 19.27 1.44 9.43
C LEU A 423 19.03 0.82 10.82
N GLU A 424 17.86 1.02 11.42
CA GLU A 424 17.51 0.44 12.72
C GLU A 424 17.36 -1.08 12.65
N LEU A 425 16.73 -1.61 11.59
CA LEU A 425 16.69 -3.05 11.34
C LEU A 425 18.11 -3.64 11.22
N PHE A 426 18.97 -3.01 10.42
CA PHE A 426 20.35 -3.46 10.27
C PHE A 426 21.13 -3.40 11.58
N GLU A 427 20.99 -2.31 12.35
CA GLU A 427 21.66 -2.16 13.64
C GLU A 427 21.21 -3.25 14.64
N TYR A 428 19.93 -3.62 14.61
CA TYR A 428 19.35 -4.66 15.46
C TYR A 428 19.87 -6.07 15.14
N SER A 429 19.86 -6.46 13.86
CA SER A 429 20.24 -7.82 13.44
C SER A 429 21.21 -7.81 12.24
N PRO A 430 22.44 -7.32 12.43
CA PRO A 430 23.38 -7.08 11.33
C PRO A 430 23.75 -8.37 10.59
N GLU A 431 23.88 -9.49 11.29
CA GLU A 431 24.25 -10.77 10.68
C GLU A 431 23.15 -11.35 9.78
N PHE A 432 21.88 -11.10 10.12
CA PHE A 432 20.76 -11.46 9.25
C PHE A 432 20.78 -10.60 7.99
N PHE A 433 20.88 -9.28 8.15
CA PHE A 433 20.76 -8.34 7.02
C PHE A 433 21.99 -8.25 6.13
N LYS A 434 23.20 -8.62 6.60
CA LYS A 434 24.37 -8.83 5.74
C LYS A 434 24.14 -9.95 4.72
N LYS A 435 23.35 -10.97 5.08
CA LYS A 435 23.04 -12.14 4.24
C LYS A 435 21.76 -11.97 3.44
N PHE A 436 20.82 -11.17 3.93
CA PHE A 436 19.55 -10.93 3.28
C PHE A 436 19.75 -10.32 1.88
N ASN A 437 19.02 -10.84 0.90
CA ASN A 437 19.10 -10.39 -0.49
C ASN A 437 17.79 -9.70 -0.86
N MET A 438 17.82 -8.39 -1.09
CA MET A 438 16.65 -7.65 -1.58
C MET A 438 16.51 -7.76 -3.11
N ASN A 439 17.49 -8.34 -3.81
CA ASN A 439 17.55 -8.38 -5.26
C ASN A 439 17.40 -6.98 -5.88
N ILE A 440 18.33 -6.08 -5.54
CA ILE A 440 18.40 -4.70 -6.03
C ILE A 440 19.76 -4.42 -6.69
N PRO A 441 19.86 -3.44 -7.61
CA PRO A 441 21.12 -3.09 -8.28
C PRO A 441 22.24 -2.67 -7.31
N GLY A 442 23.49 -3.01 -7.65
CA GLY A 442 24.72 -2.59 -6.96
C GLY A 442 25.53 -3.75 -6.34
N SER A 443 26.75 -3.47 -5.87
CA SER A 443 27.65 -4.49 -5.29
C SER A 443 27.42 -4.71 -3.79
N LYS A 444 27.31 -5.98 -3.39
CA LYS A 444 27.23 -6.38 -1.97
C LYS A 444 28.55 -6.22 -1.23
N ASP A 445 29.67 -6.18 -1.95
CA ASP A 445 31.00 -5.96 -1.38
C ASP A 445 31.15 -4.52 -0.88
N GLU A 446 30.34 -3.60 -1.39
CA GLU A 446 30.30 -2.21 -0.94
C GLU A 446 29.38 -2.03 0.26
N PHE A 447 28.11 -2.43 0.12
CA PHE A 447 27.09 -2.36 1.18
C PHE A 447 26.11 -3.53 1.10
N PRO A 448 25.66 -4.09 2.25
CA PRO A 448 24.47 -4.93 2.30
C PRO A 448 23.26 -4.22 1.67
N ASP A 449 22.37 -4.97 1.03
CA ASP A 449 21.28 -4.38 0.24
C ASP A 449 20.40 -3.42 1.07
N ILE A 450 20.11 -3.76 2.33
CA ILE A 450 19.32 -2.88 3.23
C ILE A 450 20.00 -1.54 3.51
N ILE A 451 21.34 -1.53 3.61
CA ILE A 451 22.12 -0.31 3.79
C ILE A 451 22.14 0.47 2.48
N ARG A 452 22.34 -0.20 1.34
CA ARG A 452 22.31 0.46 0.03
C ARG A 452 20.96 1.12 -0.24
N GLU A 453 19.86 0.45 0.12
CA GLU A 453 18.52 1.02 0.01
C GLU A 453 18.37 2.24 0.93
N ALA A 454 18.79 2.16 2.20
CA ALA A 454 18.78 3.34 3.08
C ALA A 454 19.59 4.53 2.53
N LEU A 455 20.78 4.26 1.98
CA LEU A 455 21.65 5.27 1.40
C LEU A 455 21.06 5.87 0.11
N TRP A 456 20.24 5.14 -0.64
CA TRP A 456 19.56 5.67 -1.83
C TRP A 456 18.69 6.89 -1.50
N GLY A 457 17.90 6.81 -0.43
CA GLY A 457 17.10 7.92 0.07
C GLY A 457 17.96 9.08 0.60
N ILE A 458 19.02 8.77 1.34
CA ILE A 458 19.93 9.79 1.92
C ILE A 458 20.71 10.53 0.83
N ASP A 459 21.21 9.83 -0.18
CA ASP A 459 22.03 10.42 -1.23
C ASP A 459 21.25 11.40 -2.10
N PHE A 460 19.93 11.21 -2.27
CA PHE A 460 19.09 12.21 -2.92
C PHE A 460 19.15 13.56 -2.19
N PHE A 461 18.93 13.57 -0.87
CA PHE A 461 18.99 14.81 -0.09
C PHE A 461 20.42 15.35 0.07
N ARG A 462 21.44 14.47 0.01
CA ARG A 462 22.84 14.90 -0.06
C ARG A 462 23.14 15.67 -1.35
N ARG A 463 22.59 15.26 -2.50
CA ARG A 463 22.70 16.02 -3.76
C ARG A 463 21.93 17.34 -3.71
N LEU A 464 20.89 17.41 -2.88
CA LEU A 464 20.12 18.63 -2.62
C LEU A 464 20.73 19.55 -1.54
N GLN A 465 21.88 19.19 -0.97
CA GLN A 465 22.59 20.04 -0.02
C GLN A 465 23.23 21.25 -0.74
N THR A 466 22.95 22.47 -0.28
CA THR A 466 23.59 23.67 -0.82
C THR A 466 25.07 23.75 -0.41
N PRO A 467 25.90 24.55 -1.09
CA PRO A 467 27.30 24.76 -0.71
C PRO A 467 27.49 25.23 0.74
N GLU A 468 26.52 25.98 1.28
CA GLU A 468 26.52 26.48 2.66
C GLU A 468 26.07 25.42 3.69
N GLY A 469 25.54 24.29 3.22
CA GLY A 469 25.12 23.15 4.04
C GLY A 469 23.61 22.94 4.16
N GLY A 470 22.79 23.92 3.77
CA GLY A 470 21.34 23.84 3.87
C GLY A 470 20.73 22.75 3.00
N ILE A 471 19.65 22.13 3.46
CA ILE A 471 19.01 21.01 2.74
C ILE A 471 17.69 21.47 2.16
N ARG A 472 17.55 21.34 0.84
CA ARG A 472 16.26 21.52 0.15
C ARG A 472 15.31 20.39 0.55
N GLY A 473 14.06 20.72 0.85
CA GLY A 473 13.07 19.75 1.33
C GLY A 473 12.63 18.68 0.31
N GLY A 474 13.14 18.73 -0.92
CA GLY A 474 12.88 17.76 -1.97
C GLY A 474 12.57 18.43 -3.30
N ILE A 475 11.83 17.74 -4.17
CA ILE A 475 11.38 18.29 -5.45
C ILE A 475 9.91 18.00 -5.72
N GLU A 476 9.26 18.89 -6.47
CA GLU A 476 7.82 18.87 -6.75
C GLU A 476 7.56 19.44 -8.16
N SER A 477 6.63 18.83 -8.89
CA SER A 477 6.15 19.34 -10.17
C SER A 477 5.20 20.52 -9.96
N GLU A 478 4.97 21.33 -11.00
CA GLU A 478 4.18 22.56 -10.84
C GLU A 478 2.67 22.33 -10.65
N ASP A 479 2.19 21.09 -10.81
CA ASP A 479 0.84 20.60 -10.50
C ASP A 479 0.90 19.06 -10.41
N HIS A 480 -0.21 18.41 -10.05
CA HIS A 480 -0.35 16.96 -10.11
C HIS A 480 -0.12 16.42 -11.54
N PRO A 481 0.32 15.16 -11.71
CA PRO A 481 0.57 14.57 -13.02
C PRO A 481 -0.64 14.68 -13.97
N LYS A 482 -0.36 15.04 -15.22
CA LYS A 482 -1.39 15.11 -16.27
C LYS A 482 -1.89 13.71 -16.62
N TYR A 483 -3.18 13.63 -16.99
CA TYR A 483 -3.81 12.39 -17.41
C TYR A 483 -3.04 11.74 -18.56
N GLY A 484 -2.64 10.50 -18.35
CA GLY A 484 -1.97 9.69 -19.35
C GLY A 484 -0.46 9.89 -19.40
N GLU A 485 0.13 10.84 -18.67
CA GLU A 485 1.59 10.95 -18.56
C GLU A 485 2.14 9.93 -17.58
N ALA A 486 3.27 9.32 -17.95
CA ALA A 486 4.09 8.54 -17.03
C ALA A 486 5.32 9.36 -16.59
N SER A 487 6.01 8.92 -15.54
CA SER A 487 7.05 9.71 -14.88
C SER A 487 8.26 10.09 -15.73
N TRP A 488 8.56 9.34 -16.79
CA TRP A 488 9.62 9.69 -17.76
C TRP A 488 9.15 10.63 -18.88
N GLN A 489 7.87 10.99 -18.89
CA GLN A 489 7.24 11.92 -19.84
C GLN A 489 6.80 13.23 -19.19
N GLU A 490 7.09 13.43 -17.89
CA GLU A 490 6.73 14.62 -17.11
C GLU A 490 6.90 15.91 -17.93
N SER A 491 5.77 16.51 -18.30
CA SER A 491 5.78 17.69 -19.14
C SER A 491 5.91 18.99 -18.35
N GLN A 492 5.58 18.96 -17.07
CA GLN A 492 5.51 20.13 -16.21
C GLN A 492 6.90 20.65 -15.84
N THR A 493 6.94 21.90 -15.37
CA THR A 493 8.15 22.42 -14.70
C THR A 493 8.34 21.70 -13.37
N VAL A 494 9.57 21.28 -13.09
CA VAL A 494 9.91 20.63 -11.81
C VAL A 494 10.73 21.60 -10.97
N PHE A 495 10.43 21.70 -9.68
CA PHE A 495 11.09 22.61 -8.74
C PHE A 495 11.78 21.86 -7.61
N ALA A 496 12.96 22.32 -7.22
CA ALA A 496 13.57 22.00 -5.93
C ALA A 496 13.25 23.12 -4.93
N PHE A 497 12.73 22.75 -3.75
CA PHE A 497 12.42 23.70 -2.68
C PHE A 497 13.66 24.51 -2.26
N ALA A 498 13.45 25.70 -1.68
CA ALA A 498 14.50 26.40 -0.95
C ALA A 498 14.94 25.58 0.28
N PRO A 499 16.21 25.68 0.72
CA PRO A 499 16.65 25.04 1.95
C PRO A 499 15.94 25.63 3.17
N ASP A 500 15.65 24.80 4.17
CA ASP A 500 14.98 25.23 5.40
C ASP A 500 15.48 24.47 6.64
N PRO A 501 15.32 25.03 7.87
CA PRO A 501 15.81 24.38 9.09
C PRO A 501 15.18 23.01 9.36
N TYR A 502 13.88 22.82 9.09
CA TYR A 502 13.21 21.54 9.33
C TYR A 502 13.84 20.43 8.48
N SER A 503 13.94 20.66 7.17
CA SER A 503 14.52 19.70 6.23
C SER A 503 16.00 19.42 6.56
N SER A 504 16.73 20.46 6.97
CA SER A 504 18.15 20.36 7.34
C SER A 504 18.38 19.56 8.62
N TYR A 505 17.53 19.69 9.65
CA TYR A 505 17.63 18.86 10.85
C TYR A 505 17.25 17.39 10.59
N VAL A 506 16.17 17.14 9.84
CA VAL A 506 15.77 15.76 9.47
C VAL A 506 16.90 15.05 8.74
N TYR A 507 17.52 15.72 7.76
CA TYR A 507 18.67 15.18 7.05
C TYR A 507 19.88 15.01 7.96
N ALA A 508 20.23 16.02 8.77
CA ALA A 508 21.38 15.97 9.66
C ALA A 508 21.30 14.75 10.61
N GLY A 509 20.14 14.51 11.23
CA GLY A 509 19.93 13.35 12.10
C GLY A 509 20.01 12.02 11.36
N THR A 510 19.42 11.94 10.15
CA THR A 510 19.43 10.70 9.36
C THR A 510 20.80 10.38 8.79
N SER A 511 21.52 11.38 8.29
CA SER A 511 22.88 11.25 7.76
C SER A 511 23.89 10.95 8.87
N ALA A 512 23.71 11.55 10.06
CA ALA A 512 24.47 11.16 11.26
C ALA A 512 24.18 9.70 11.65
N TYR A 513 22.93 9.24 11.59
CA TYR A 513 22.61 7.84 11.88
C TYR A 513 23.29 6.88 10.88
N ALA A 514 23.23 7.19 9.58
CA ALA A 514 23.93 6.40 8.56
C ALA A 514 25.43 6.36 8.83
N SER A 515 26.06 7.51 9.09
CA SER A 515 27.48 7.57 9.44
C SER A 515 27.82 6.73 10.67
N TYR A 516 26.98 6.76 11.71
CA TYR A 516 27.15 5.94 12.91
C TYR A 516 27.10 4.44 12.60
N VAL A 517 26.11 3.98 11.82
CA VAL A 517 26.01 2.57 11.42
C VAL A 517 27.22 2.17 10.57
N LEU A 518 27.55 2.94 9.54
CA LEU A 518 28.68 2.65 8.66
C LEU A 518 30.01 2.57 9.44
N LYS A 519 30.25 3.53 10.34
CA LYS A 519 31.44 3.54 11.21
C LYS A 519 31.46 2.34 12.15
N LYS A 520 30.35 2.03 12.82
CA LYS A 520 30.21 0.92 13.78
C LYS A 520 30.52 -0.43 13.14
N PHE A 521 30.22 -0.60 11.86
CA PHE A 521 30.41 -1.84 11.12
C PHE A 521 31.55 -1.79 10.09
N ASN A 522 32.47 -0.82 10.21
CA ASN A 522 33.66 -0.67 9.35
C ASN A 522 33.36 -0.58 7.85
N MET A 523 32.23 0.02 7.48
CA MET A 523 31.87 0.29 6.09
C MET A 523 32.45 1.62 5.63
N LYS A 524 32.70 1.75 4.32
CA LYS A 524 33.25 2.97 3.71
C LYS A 524 32.23 4.14 3.78
N MET A 525 32.67 5.32 3.38
CA MET A 525 31.86 6.56 3.26
C MET A 525 31.31 7.15 4.57
N TRP A 526 31.55 6.55 5.74
CA TRP A 526 31.03 7.09 7.01
C TRP A 526 31.47 8.55 7.25
N GLU A 527 32.69 8.95 6.86
CA GLU A 527 33.18 10.33 6.97
C GLU A 527 32.43 11.31 6.04
N THR A 528 32.04 10.86 4.85
CA THR A 528 31.26 11.65 3.89
C THR A 528 29.90 12.03 4.49
N TYR A 529 29.20 11.06 5.08
CA TYR A 529 27.92 11.31 5.73
C TYR A 529 28.08 12.14 7.01
N LEU A 530 29.14 11.92 7.80
CA LEU A 530 29.44 12.75 8.98
C LEU A 530 29.63 14.23 8.59
N LYS A 531 30.49 14.49 7.60
CA LYS A 531 30.77 15.86 7.13
C LYS A 531 29.50 16.54 6.63
N SER A 532 28.69 15.83 5.85
CA SER A 532 27.44 16.35 5.31
C SER A 532 26.39 16.63 6.40
N ALA A 533 26.28 15.74 7.40
CA ALA A 533 25.40 15.93 8.56
C ALA A 533 25.79 17.14 9.41
N ILE A 534 27.08 17.31 9.72
CA ILE A 534 27.58 18.49 10.45
C ILE A 534 27.32 19.78 9.67
N SER A 535 27.53 19.77 8.35
CA SER A 535 27.26 20.93 7.50
C SER A 535 25.79 21.35 7.56
N ALA A 536 24.87 20.39 7.44
CA ALA A 536 23.43 20.64 7.54
C ALA A 536 22.99 21.15 8.92
N MET A 537 23.50 20.54 9.99
CA MET A 537 23.23 20.97 11.36
C MET A 537 23.72 22.41 11.59
N ASN A 538 24.96 22.72 11.20
CA ASN A 538 25.54 24.06 11.38
C ASN A 538 24.77 25.13 10.60
N TRP A 539 24.36 24.82 9.37
CA TRP A 539 23.53 25.72 8.57
C TRP A 539 22.19 25.99 9.27
N ALA A 540 21.49 24.95 9.70
CA ALA A 540 20.18 25.08 10.36
C ALA A 540 20.25 25.87 11.68
N GLU A 541 21.27 25.64 12.51
CA GLU A 541 21.51 26.39 13.75
C GLU A 541 21.78 27.87 13.48
N LYS A 542 22.49 28.18 12.39
CA LYS A 542 22.75 29.56 11.96
C LYS A 542 21.46 30.23 11.49
N GLU A 543 20.66 29.54 10.66
CA GLU A 543 19.41 30.08 10.14
C GLU A 543 18.37 30.34 11.23
N ILE A 544 18.22 29.43 12.20
CA ILE A 544 17.30 29.64 13.34
C ILE A 544 17.72 30.85 14.19
N LYS A 545 19.02 31.11 14.36
CA LYS A 545 19.49 32.29 15.11
C LYS A 545 19.28 33.60 14.36
N ASN A 546 19.34 33.57 13.03
CA ASN A 546 19.24 34.76 12.20
C ASN A 546 17.81 35.15 11.85
N THR A 547 16.86 34.22 11.96
CA THR A 547 15.45 34.47 11.65
C THR A 547 14.65 34.84 12.91
N LYS A 548 13.67 35.73 12.74
CA LYS A 548 12.63 36.01 13.76
C LYS A 548 11.41 35.11 13.61
N ARG A 549 11.44 34.16 12.67
CA ARG A 549 10.33 33.24 12.40
C ARG A 549 10.08 32.33 13.61
N SER A 550 8.83 32.27 14.05
CA SER A 550 8.39 31.26 15.02
C SER A 550 8.22 29.93 14.30
N TYR A 551 8.80 28.86 14.85
CA TYR A 551 8.68 27.52 14.31
C TYR A 551 7.85 26.63 15.23
N PRO A 552 7.05 25.70 14.68
CA PRO A 552 6.26 24.76 15.44
C PRO A 552 7.16 23.68 16.04
N TYR A 553 6.59 22.85 16.91
CA TYR A 553 7.35 21.87 17.69
C TYR A 553 8.14 20.86 16.85
N GLN A 554 7.70 20.57 15.62
CA GLN A 554 8.37 19.66 14.68
C GLN A 554 9.80 20.11 14.35
N VAL A 555 10.07 21.42 14.32
CA VAL A 555 11.43 21.93 14.08
C VAL A 555 12.30 21.76 15.32
N ARG A 556 11.75 22.00 16.52
CA ARG A 556 12.45 21.75 17.79
C ARG A 556 12.78 20.27 17.94
N ASP A 557 11.86 19.38 17.58
CA ASP A 557 12.02 17.95 17.82
C ASP A 557 12.92 17.27 16.78
N THR A 558 12.91 17.74 15.53
CA THR A 558 13.92 17.31 14.54
C THR A 558 15.32 17.82 14.91
N ARG A 559 15.44 19.06 15.44
CA ARG A 559 16.68 19.57 16.06
C ARG A 559 17.12 18.69 17.25
N ASN A 560 16.18 18.27 18.10
CA ASN A 560 16.46 17.37 19.24
C ASN A 560 16.98 16.00 18.76
N LEU A 561 16.34 15.41 17.75
CA LEU A 561 16.78 14.14 17.18
C LEU A 561 18.16 14.26 16.51
N ALA A 562 18.37 15.28 15.68
CA ALA A 562 19.64 15.50 14.98
C ALA A 562 20.82 15.65 15.96
N SER A 563 20.60 16.42 17.04
CA SER A 563 21.60 16.61 18.09
C SER A 563 21.86 15.33 18.89
N ALA A 564 20.83 14.52 19.19
CA ALA A 564 21.01 13.21 19.81
C ALA A 564 21.86 12.26 18.95
N GLU A 565 21.60 12.22 17.64
CA GLU A 565 22.34 11.39 16.68
C GLU A 565 23.80 11.83 16.53
N LEU A 566 24.04 13.13 16.39
CA LEU A 566 25.39 13.68 16.30
C LEU A 566 26.17 13.50 17.61
N PHE A 567 25.52 13.64 18.77
CA PHE A 567 26.14 13.33 20.05
C PHE A 567 26.51 11.85 20.16
N ARG A 568 25.60 10.94 19.76
CA ARG A 568 25.87 9.50 19.73
C ARG A 568 27.05 9.15 18.84
N LEU A 569 27.16 9.78 17.67
CA LEU A 569 28.21 9.54 16.70
C LEU A 569 29.59 10.14 17.10
N THR A 570 29.60 11.35 17.64
CA THR A 570 30.83 12.15 17.81
C THR A 570 31.29 12.30 19.26
N GLY A 571 30.37 12.23 20.22
CA GLY A 571 30.61 12.57 21.62
C GLY A 571 30.88 14.05 21.90
N ASP A 572 30.74 14.94 20.90
CA ASP A 572 30.92 16.38 21.08
C ASP A 572 29.82 16.95 21.98
N LYS A 573 30.25 17.63 23.06
CA LYS A 573 29.39 18.23 24.07
C LYS A 573 28.41 19.23 23.48
N ARG A 574 28.77 19.95 22.40
CA ARG A 574 27.88 20.95 21.78
C ARG A 574 26.55 20.34 21.32
N TRP A 575 26.58 19.13 20.78
CA TRP A 575 25.37 18.43 20.37
C TRP A 575 24.56 17.95 21.56
N HIS A 576 25.24 17.49 22.61
CA HIS A 576 24.57 17.10 23.85
C HIS A 576 23.86 18.30 24.50
N ASP A 577 24.50 19.47 24.52
CA ASP A 577 23.90 20.70 25.07
C ASP A 577 22.62 21.09 24.32
N ILE A 578 22.59 20.97 22.99
CA ILE A 578 21.38 21.21 22.18
C ILE A 578 20.29 20.16 22.47
N PHE A 579 20.67 18.88 22.57
CA PHE A 579 19.73 17.83 22.94
C PHE A 579 19.11 18.11 24.31
N LEU A 580 19.94 18.43 25.30
CA LEU A 580 19.48 18.80 26.63
C LEU A 580 18.60 20.03 26.52
N GLU A 581 19.00 21.12 25.88
CA GLU A 581 18.18 22.32 25.70
C GLU A 581 16.74 22.01 25.24
N THR A 582 16.60 21.11 24.27
CA THR A 582 15.36 20.84 23.53
C THR A 582 14.54 19.64 24.02
N THR A 583 15.09 18.76 24.86
CA THR A 583 14.38 17.54 25.27
C THR A 583 13.32 17.79 26.34
N VAL A 584 12.17 17.13 26.21
CA VAL A 584 11.10 17.13 27.23
C VAL A 584 11.43 16.23 28.42
N PHE A 585 12.38 15.30 28.27
CA PHE A 585 12.69 14.27 29.26
C PHE A 585 13.65 14.71 30.40
N LYS A 586 13.93 16.02 30.54
CA LYS A 586 14.65 16.58 31.71
C LYS A 586 13.92 16.30 33.03
N LYS A 587 12.60 16.23 32.96
CA LYS A 587 11.70 15.84 34.04
C LYS A 587 11.03 14.54 33.63
N GLU A 588 10.37 13.89 34.60
CA GLU A 588 9.56 12.71 34.29
C GLU A 588 8.40 13.13 33.36
N GLU A 589 8.47 12.66 32.11
CA GLU A 589 7.42 12.81 31.10
C GLU A 589 6.94 11.41 30.72
N LYS A 590 5.62 11.24 30.65
CA LYS A 590 4.97 9.94 30.47
C LYS A 590 4.82 9.55 29.01
N PHE A 591 4.79 10.53 28.10
CA PHE A 591 4.49 10.29 26.69
C PHE A 591 5.71 10.57 25.82
N LEU A 592 5.88 9.75 24.77
CA LEU A 592 6.87 10.02 23.72
C LEU A 592 6.36 11.06 22.72
N TYR A 593 5.03 11.13 22.58
CA TYR A 593 4.31 12.01 21.68
C TYR A 593 3.14 12.67 22.42
N ARG A 594 2.93 13.96 22.16
CA ARG A 594 1.73 14.69 22.58
C ARG A 594 1.29 15.58 21.43
N TYR A 595 0.03 15.39 21.00
CA TYR A 595 -0.59 16.15 19.92
C TYR A 595 -0.38 17.66 20.10
N ASP A 596 0.02 18.31 19.03
CA ASP A 596 0.30 19.75 18.96
C ASP A 596 1.34 20.27 19.97
N SER A 597 2.21 19.39 20.48
CA SER A 597 3.18 19.74 21.52
C SER A 597 4.58 19.18 21.30
N TYR A 598 4.73 17.87 21.12
CA TYR A 598 6.02 17.23 20.82
C TYR A 598 5.89 15.83 20.22
N ASP A 599 6.88 15.43 19.43
CA ASP A 599 7.19 14.04 19.09
C ASP A 599 8.71 13.82 19.26
N GLN A 600 9.11 13.21 20.38
CA GLN A 600 10.51 12.91 20.65
C GLN A 600 10.76 11.39 20.74
N ALA A 601 9.91 10.57 20.12
CA ALA A 601 9.99 9.11 20.19
C ALA A 601 11.33 8.56 19.67
N ASP A 602 11.78 9.06 18.52
CA ASP A 602 13.06 8.66 17.92
C ASP A 602 14.26 9.19 18.72
N ALA A 603 14.19 10.43 19.22
CA ALA A 603 15.29 11.01 19.99
C ALA A 603 15.47 10.30 21.34
N ALA A 604 14.35 9.96 22.01
CA ALA A 604 14.34 9.13 23.20
C ALA A 604 15.02 7.78 22.95
N TRP A 605 14.68 7.11 21.84
CA TRP A 605 15.31 5.84 21.46
C TRP A 605 16.81 5.95 21.22
N VAL A 606 17.25 6.98 20.49
CA VAL A 606 18.68 7.23 20.24
C VAL A 606 19.42 7.45 21.56
N TYR A 607 18.86 8.26 22.46
CA TYR A 607 19.48 8.56 23.74
C TYR A 607 19.54 7.33 24.66
N ILE A 608 18.49 6.50 24.69
CA ILE A 608 18.47 5.21 25.41
C ILE A 608 19.64 4.31 24.98
N ASN A 609 19.98 4.31 23.69
CA ASN A 609 21.00 3.44 23.10
C ASN A 609 22.39 4.10 22.99
N THR A 610 22.58 5.30 23.53
CA THR A 610 23.85 6.01 23.45
C THR A 610 24.81 5.56 24.54
N LYS A 611 25.89 4.87 24.17
CA LYS A 611 26.95 4.38 25.08
C LYS A 611 28.07 5.42 25.25
N ASN A 612 27.73 6.63 25.69
CA ASN A 612 28.68 7.70 25.96
C ASN A 612 28.75 7.98 27.46
N LYS A 613 29.95 8.15 28.03
CA LYS A 613 30.13 8.43 29.47
C LYS A 613 29.48 9.74 29.95
N ASN A 614 29.21 10.67 29.03
CA ASN A 614 28.60 11.96 29.33
C ASN A 614 27.07 11.94 29.23
N VAL A 615 26.44 10.80 28.94
CA VAL A 615 24.98 10.68 28.95
C VAL A 615 24.43 10.98 30.36
N ASP A 616 23.38 11.78 30.42
CA ASP A 616 22.56 11.94 31.62
C ASP A 616 21.68 10.70 31.83
N TYR A 617 22.03 9.89 32.81
CA TYR A 617 21.34 8.64 33.11
C TYR A 617 19.90 8.86 33.63
N SER A 618 19.60 9.99 34.25
CA SER A 618 18.24 10.29 34.71
C SER A 618 17.29 10.48 33.52
N ILE A 619 17.76 11.18 32.48
CA ILE A 619 17.02 11.36 31.23
C ILE A 619 16.86 10.03 30.50
N VAL A 620 17.88 9.16 30.49
CA VAL A 620 17.75 7.79 29.94
C VAL A 620 16.61 7.03 30.61
N GLN A 621 16.51 7.09 31.94
CA GLN A 621 15.41 6.43 32.65
C GLN A 621 14.04 7.03 32.31
N ASN A 622 13.94 8.35 32.17
CA ASN A 622 12.70 9.00 31.75
C ASN A 622 12.28 8.57 30.34
N CYS A 623 13.22 8.53 29.39
CA CYS A 623 12.97 8.03 28.04
C CYS A 623 12.50 6.56 28.05
N LYS A 624 13.14 5.69 28.85
CA LYS A 624 12.74 4.27 28.98
C LYS A 624 11.33 4.13 29.55
N LYS A 625 11.00 4.89 30.60
CA LYS A 625 9.65 4.89 31.19
C LYS A 625 8.60 5.34 30.17
N ALA A 626 8.85 6.42 29.43
CA ALA A 626 7.95 6.90 28.39
C ALA A 626 7.74 5.87 27.28
N LEU A 627 8.81 5.20 26.84
CA LEU A 627 8.74 4.11 25.84
C LEU A 627 7.86 2.94 26.31
N LEU A 628 8.10 2.44 27.52
CA LEU A 628 7.32 1.32 28.07
C LEU A 628 5.85 1.73 28.33
N ASN A 629 5.61 2.98 28.70
CA ASN A 629 4.26 3.51 28.86
C ASN A 629 3.51 3.60 27.52
N GLU A 630 4.14 4.11 26.46
CA GLU A 630 3.55 4.14 25.11
C GLU A 630 3.23 2.73 24.61
N ALA A 631 4.16 1.79 24.77
CA ALA A 631 3.93 0.38 24.39
C ALA A 631 2.72 -0.22 25.12
N ARG A 632 2.55 0.10 26.41
CA ARG A 632 1.39 -0.35 27.21
C ARG A 632 0.09 0.28 26.73
N ILE A 633 0.08 1.59 26.43
CA ILE A 633 -1.10 2.29 25.88
C ILE A 633 -1.55 1.61 24.58
N LEU A 634 -0.60 1.29 23.68
CA LEU A 634 -0.88 0.64 22.42
C LEU A 634 -1.41 -0.79 22.60
N ILE A 635 -0.83 -1.58 23.50
CA ILE A 635 -1.32 -2.93 23.85
C ILE A 635 -2.73 -2.87 24.43
N ASP A 636 -2.99 -1.94 25.34
CA ASP A 636 -4.29 -1.81 25.98
C ASP A 636 -5.37 -1.35 24.98
N ALA A 637 -5.00 -0.54 23.99
CA ALA A 637 -5.86 -0.22 22.85
C ALA A 637 -6.10 -1.46 21.96
N GLN A 638 -5.06 -2.20 21.59
CA GLN A 638 -5.15 -3.42 20.77
C GLN A 638 -6.06 -4.49 21.40
N LYS A 639 -6.01 -4.66 22.72
CA LYS A 639 -6.87 -5.63 23.42
C LYS A 639 -8.36 -5.38 23.14
N LYS A 640 -8.75 -4.11 22.97
CA LYS A 640 -10.13 -3.68 22.72
C LYS A 640 -10.56 -3.78 21.26
N THR A 641 -9.63 -3.88 20.31
CA THR A 641 -9.98 -4.00 18.89
C THR A 641 -10.41 -5.43 18.57
N ALA A 642 -11.41 -5.60 17.70
CA ALA A 642 -11.96 -6.90 17.36
C ALA A 642 -10.94 -7.83 16.70
N PHE A 643 -10.29 -7.35 15.65
CA PHE A 643 -9.29 -8.10 14.87
C PHE A 643 -7.86 -7.92 15.39
N LYS A 644 -7.68 -7.36 16.59
CA LYS A 644 -6.36 -7.11 17.21
C LYS A 644 -5.42 -6.25 16.34
N TRP A 645 -5.98 -5.43 15.44
CA TRP A 645 -5.25 -4.35 14.80
C TRP A 645 -4.85 -3.30 15.86
N MET A 646 -3.84 -2.48 15.52
CA MET A 646 -3.27 -1.58 16.51
C MET A 646 -2.90 -0.21 15.92
N ARG A 647 -3.48 0.83 16.50
CA ARG A 647 -3.11 2.22 16.31
C ARG A 647 -3.13 2.95 17.66
N ASN A 648 -2.50 4.12 17.71
CA ASN A 648 -2.69 5.04 18.82
C ASN A 648 -4.21 5.31 19.01
N PRO A 649 -4.77 5.15 20.23
CA PRO A 649 -6.21 5.18 20.43
C PRO A 649 -6.85 6.55 20.16
N TRP A 650 -6.06 7.62 20.12
CA TRP A 650 -6.53 8.97 19.74
C TRP A 650 -6.36 9.28 18.26
N ARG A 651 -5.91 8.32 17.44
CA ARG A 651 -5.92 8.47 15.98
C ARG A 651 -7.30 8.07 15.44
N PRO A 652 -7.99 8.93 14.69
CA PRO A 652 -9.22 8.55 13.99
C PRO A 652 -8.97 7.41 12.98
N ALA A 653 -10.01 6.66 12.62
CA ALA A 653 -9.91 5.57 11.65
C ALA A 653 -9.82 6.08 10.20
N ILE A 654 -8.68 6.67 9.86
CA ILE A 654 -8.37 7.21 8.52
C ILE A 654 -7.43 6.27 7.75
N ALA A 655 -7.01 6.70 6.56
CA ALA A 655 -6.00 6.07 5.72
C ALA A 655 -4.89 5.37 6.53
N GLY A 656 -4.69 4.08 6.25
CA GLY A 656 -3.67 3.22 6.85
C GLY A 656 -4.07 2.54 8.18
N THR A 657 -5.17 2.94 8.83
CA THR A 657 -5.53 2.47 10.19
C THR A 657 -5.52 0.96 10.34
N PHE A 658 -6.09 0.24 9.37
CA PHE A 658 -6.27 -1.21 9.44
C PHE A 658 -5.23 -2.00 8.64
N THR A 659 -4.39 -1.32 7.85
CA THR A 659 -3.43 -1.97 6.94
C THR A 659 -2.00 -1.94 7.47
N ILE A 660 -1.63 -0.89 8.21
CA ILE A 660 -0.28 -0.68 8.75
C ILE A 660 -0.41 -0.48 10.28
N PRO A 661 0.30 -1.23 11.13
CA PRO A 661 0.20 -1.06 12.59
C PRO A 661 1.14 0.02 13.16
N ASP A 662 0.72 0.71 14.24
CA ASP A 662 1.59 1.64 15.01
C ASP A 662 2.55 0.87 15.94
N ILE A 663 3.54 0.17 15.39
CA ILE A 663 4.26 -0.85 16.14
C ILE A 663 5.65 -0.46 16.65
N LYS A 664 6.22 0.66 16.18
CA LYS A 664 7.64 0.99 16.38
C LYS A 664 8.04 1.02 17.86
N SER A 665 7.20 1.62 18.71
CA SER A 665 7.42 1.68 20.16
C SER A 665 7.33 0.31 20.83
N ILE A 666 6.46 -0.59 20.37
CA ILE A 666 6.37 -1.95 20.90
C ILE A 666 7.58 -2.79 20.51
N ILE A 667 8.04 -2.69 19.25
CA ILE A 667 9.28 -3.35 18.82
C ILE A 667 10.45 -2.89 19.68
N ARG A 668 10.61 -1.58 19.88
CA ARG A 668 11.65 -1.02 20.75
C ARG A 668 11.51 -1.47 22.21
N ALA A 669 10.30 -1.57 22.74
CA ALA A 669 10.05 -2.13 24.08
C ALA A 669 10.42 -3.61 24.17
N HIS A 670 10.12 -4.41 23.13
CA HIS A 670 10.54 -5.80 23.05
C HIS A 670 12.06 -5.92 23.01
N ILE A 671 12.75 -5.09 22.21
CA ILE A 671 14.22 -5.06 22.16
C ILE A 671 14.83 -4.76 23.54
N GLN A 672 14.23 -3.85 24.32
CA GLN A 672 14.75 -3.49 25.64
C GLN A 672 14.49 -4.53 26.73
N THR A 673 13.45 -5.35 26.59
CA THR A 673 12.95 -6.20 27.69
C THR A 673 13.00 -7.70 27.40
N GLY A 674 12.98 -8.11 26.13
CA GLY A 674 12.79 -9.50 25.71
C GLY A 674 11.42 -10.09 26.09
N SER A 675 10.44 -9.26 26.48
CA SER A 675 9.13 -9.76 26.95
C SER A 675 8.28 -10.32 25.82
N ASN A 676 7.84 -11.58 25.97
CA ASN A 676 6.92 -12.24 25.05
C ASN A 676 5.57 -11.52 24.89
N GLU A 677 5.15 -10.68 25.86
CA GLU A 677 3.92 -9.89 25.73
C GLU A 677 4.01 -8.93 24.53
N TYR A 678 5.15 -8.23 24.39
CA TYR A 678 5.37 -7.32 23.27
C TYR A 678 5.44 -8.10 21.94
N LEU A 679 6.15 -9.23 21.90
CA LEU A 679 6.21 -10.06 20.70
C LEU A 679 4.84 -10.56 20.27
N LYS A 680 4.02 -11.02 21.22
CA LYS A 680 2.63 -11.44 20.98
C LYS A 680 1.82 -10.30 20.37
N SER A 681 1.93 -9.08 20.93
CA SER A 681 1.24 -7.91 20.42
C SER A 681 1.68 -7.52 19.00
N ILE A 682 2.99 -7.57 18.71
CA ILE A 682 3.56 -7.32 17.37
C ILE A 682 2.93 -8.26 16.35
N ILE A 683 2.91 -9.57 16.62
CA ILE A 683 2.37 -10.54 15.66
C ILE A 683 0.88 -10.34 15.45
N LEU A 684 0.09 -10.18 16.51
CA LEU A 684 -1.36 -9.91 16.40
C LEU A 684 -1.65 -8.66 15.56
N ALA A 685 -0.87 -7.58 15.73
CA ALA A 685 -1.09 -6.31 15.03
C ALA A 685 -0.93 -6.43 13.51
N THR A 686 -0.16 -7.41 13.02
CA THR A 686 0.08 -7.60 11.57
C THR A 686 -1.06 -8.30 10.85
N GLN A 687 -1.88 -9.08 11.57
CA GLN A 687 -2.77 -10.06 10.93
C GLN A 687 -3.88 -9.40 10.11
N THR A 688 -4.45 -8.30 10.61
CA THR A 688 -5.53 -7.56 9.92
C THR A 688 -5.07 -7.07 8.55
N GLY A 689 -3.90 -6.43 8.47
CA GLY A 689 -3.32 -5.98 7.19
C GLY A 689 -2.93 -7.14 6.26
N ALA A 690 -2.68 -8.32 6.83
CA ALA A 690 -2.16 -9.50 6.15
C ALA A 690 -3.24 -10.52 5.69
N GLY A 691 -4.53 -10.23 5.85
CA GLY A 691 -5.62 -11.11 5.39
C GLY A 691 -6.63 -11.54 6.45
N ALA A 692 -6.32 -11.35 7.74
CA ALA A 692 -7.24 -11.65 8.83
C ALA A 692 -8.24 -10.49 9.05
N ASN A 693 -9.01 -10.15 8.01
CA ASN A 693 -10.00 -9.09 7.97
C ASN A 693 -11.26 -9.55 7.22
N PRO A 694 -12.40 -8.85 7.33
CA PRO A 694 -13.66 -9.26 6.70
C PRO A 694 -13.60 -9.48 5.19
N LEU A 695 -12.68 -8.82 4.49
CA LEU A 695 -12.51 -8.96 3.04
C LEU A 695 -11.60 -10.12 2.63
N ASN A 696 -10.94 -10.78 3.59
CA ASN A 696 -9.92 -11.80 3.36
C ASN A 696 -8.90 -11.33 2.30
N ILE A 697 -8.34 -10.13 2.49
CA ILE A 697 -7.38 -9.51 1.57
C ILE A 697 -6.10 -9.12 2.31
N CYS A 698 -4.93 -9.41 1.73
CA CYS A 698 -3.70 -8.78 2.17
C CYS A 698 -3.56 -7.44 1.44
N TYR A 699 -3.45 -6.33 2.17
CA TYR A 699 -3.40 -4.99 1.58
C TYR A 699 -2.04 -4.64 0.96
N THR A 700 -1.10 -5.59 0.93
CA THR A 700 0.20 -5.45 0.27
C THR A 700 0.18 -6.14 -1.09
N THR A 701 0.49 -5.41 -2.17
CA THR A 701 0.53 -5.95 -3.53
C THR A 701 1.48 -7.14 -3.65
N GLY A 702 1.03 -8.20 -4.33
CA GLY A 702 1.85 -9.40 -4.55
C GLY A 702 1.97 -10.36 -3.36
N ILE A 703 1.24 -10.14 -2.25
CA ILE A 703 1.23 -11.04 -1.09
C ILE A 703 -0.18 -11.63 -0.89
N GLY A 704 -0.25 -12.91 -0.49
CA GLY A 704 -1.48 -13.60 -0.14
C GLY A 704 -2.40 -13.94 -1.33
N HIS A 705 -3.56 -14.53 -1.02
CA HIS A 705 -4.51 -15.06 -2.02
C HIS A 705 -5.29 -13.97 -2.77
N LYS A 706 -5.59 -12.88 -2.07
CA LYS A 706 -6.21 -11.67 -2.62
C LYS A 706 -5.36 -10.48 -2.16
N ASN A 707 -5.02 -9.59 -3.09
CA ASN A 707 -4.29 -8.35 -2.85
C ASN A 707 -4.73 -7.27 -3.85
N PRO A 708 -4.54 -5.98 -3.53
CA PRO A 708 -4.92 -4.86 -4.38
C PRO A 708 -4.36 -4.98 -5.79
N LYS A 709 -5.20 -4.65 -6.77
CA LYS A 709 -4.85 -4.64 -8.20
C LYS A 709 -4.92 -3.25 -8.81
N ASN A 710 -5.71 -2.36 -8.24
CA ASN A 710 -5.96 -1.01 -8.75
C ASN A 710 -5.36 0.03 -7.80
N VAL A 711 -4.08 -0.14 -7.46
CA VAL A 711 -3.33 0.84 -6.66
C VAL A 711 -3.17 2.12 -7.47
N MET A 712 -3.35 3.28 -6.82
CA MET A 712 -3.02 4.58 -7.41
C MET A 712 -1.50 4.69 -7.59
N HIS A 713 -0.98 4.09 -8.65
CA HIS A 713 0.40 4.12 -9.10
C HIS A 713 0.40 4.44 -10.60
N ILE A 714 0.69 5.69 -10.93
CA ILE A 714 0.38 6.27 -12.25
C ILE A 714 1.12 5.54 -13.36
N ASP A 715 2.40 5.23 -13.16
CA ASP A 715 3.22 4.56 -14.17
C ASP A 715 2.68 3.17 -14.53
N SER A 716 2.16 2.41 -13.55
CA SER A 716 1.55 1.10 -13.85
C SER A 716 0.20 1.25 -14.54
N ARG A 717 -0.60 2.25 -14.17
CA ARG A 717 -1.89 2.51 -14.85
C ARG A 717 -1.69 2.93 -16.30
N VAL A 718 -0.74 3.82 -16.56
CA VAL A 718 -0.47 4.31 -17.93
C VAL A 718 0.13 3.22 -18.82
N THR A 719 0.91 2.31 -18.25
CA THR A 719 1.54 1.20 -19.00
C THR A 719 0.70 -0.08 -19.04
N ASN A 720 -0.47 -0.10 -18.40
CA ASN A 720 -1.30 -1.29 -18.22
C ASN A 720 -0.53 -2.49 -17.62
N GLN A 721 0.45 -2.20 -16.77
CA GLN A 721 1.16 -3.20 -15.97
C GLN A 721 0.45 -3.38 -14.64
N LEU A 722 0.58 -4.57 -14.03
CA LEU A 722 0.19 -4.74 -12.64
C LEU A 722 1.01 -3.78 -11.74
N PRO A 723 0.43 -3.26 -10.65
CA PRO A 723 1.18 -2.45 -9.72
C PRO A 723 2.38 -3.24 -9.18
N PRO A 724 3.53 -2.58 -8.95
CA PRO A 724 4.70 -3.26 -8.43
C PRO A 724 4.39 -3.97 -7.09
N PRO A 725 4.94 -5.17 -6.84
CA PRO A 725 4.70 -5.88 -5.59
C PRO A 725 5.41 -5.18 -4.42
N GLY A 726 4.84 -5.32 -3.22
CA GLY A 726 5.36 -4.77 -1.96
C GLY A 726 4.71 -3.48 -1.47
N ILE A 727 3.86 -2.84 -2.29
CA ILE A 727 3.15 -1.60 -1.93
C ILE A 727 2.02 -1.94 -0.97
N THR A 728 2.00 -1.33 0.22
CA THR A 728 0.87 -1.44 1.17
C THR A 728 0.01 -0.19 1.06
N ILE A 729 -1.23 -0.35 0.64
CA ILE A 729 -2.16 0.78 0.47
C ILE A 729 -2.78 1.23 1.80
N PHE A 730 -3.42 2.40 1.78
CA PHE A 730 -4.17 2.93 2.92
C PHE A 730 -5.34 2.05 3.37
N GLY A 731 -6.07 1.45 2.43
CA GLY A 731 -7.16 0.52 2.71
C GLY A 731 -8.42 1.18 3.30
N PRO A 732 -9.22 0.45 4.10
CA PRO A 732 -10.50 0.94 4.61
C PRO A 732 -10.35 2.15 5.56
N LEU A 733 -11.38 3.00 5.62
CA LEU A 733 -11.40 4.21 6.44
C LEU A 733 -12.84 4.61 6.84
N ASP A 734 -12.99 5.40 7.89
CA ASP A 734 -14.26 5.98 8.31
C ASP A 734 -14.55 7.27 7.52
N PHE A 735 -15.59 7.22 6.68
CA PHE A 735 -15.96 8.32 5.80
C PHE A 735 -16.51 9.56 6.53
N ASN A 736 -16.98 9.38 7.77
CA ASN A 736 -17.54 10.50 8.55
C ASN A 736 -16.44 11.40 9.10
N VAL A 737 -15.20 10.91 9.13
CA VAL A 737 -14.05 11.64 9.63
C VAL A 737 -13.51 12.57 8.53
N PHE A 738 -13.23 13.83 8.90
CA PHE A 738 -12.66 14.85 8.01
C PHE A 738 -13.42 15.09 6.68
N GLY A 739 -14.74 14.84 6.66
CA GLY A 739 -15.57 15.11 5.48
C GLY A 739 -15.29 14.20 4.28
N GLN A 740 -14.71 13.01 4.50
CA GLN A 740 -14.41 12.06 3.42
C GLN A 740 -15.68 11.62 2.65
N SER A 741 -16.83 11.58 3.32
CA SER A 741 -18.16 11.36 2.71
C SER A 741 -18.57 12.44 1.70
N GLU A 742 -17.97 13.64 1.76
CA GLU A 742 -18.30 14.74 0.86
C GLU A 742 -17.49 14.73 -0.43
N THR A 743 -16.47 13.87 -0.50
CA THR A 743 -15.56 13.79 -1.65
C THR A 743 -16.26 13.30 -2.90
N TYR A 744 -15.80 13.77 -4.06
CA TYR A 744 -16.34 13.35 -5.36
C TYR A 744 -16.25 11.83 -5.55
N PHE A 745 -15.11 11.23 -5.22
CA PHE A 745 -14.88 9.79 -5.41
C PHE A 745 -15.75 8.92 -4.50
N PHE A 746 -16.01 9.34 -3.25
CA PHE A 746 -16.97 8.67 -2.39
C PHE A 746 -18.36 8.66 -3.02
N LYS A 747 -18.85 9.84 -3.43
CA LYS A 747 -20.18 10.01 -4.04
C LYS A 747 -20.30 9.22 -5.34
N GLU A 748 -19.26 9.20 -6.16
CA GLU A 748 -19.23 8.42 -7.41
C GLU A 748 -19.25 6.92 -7.13
N ALA A 749 -18.43 6.43 -6.19
CA ALA A 749 -18.37 5.01 -5.83
C ALA A 749 -19.66 4.50 -5.17
N SER A 750 -20.30 5.34 -4.36
CA SER A 750 -21.55 4.98 -3.68
C SER A 750 -22.69 4.68 -4.67
N LYS A 751 -22.68 5.25 -5.88
CA LYS A 751 -23.68 4.94 -6.93
C LYS A 751 -23.67 3.48 -7.37
N TYR A 752 -22.53 2.81 -7.18
CA TYR A 752 -22.29 1.42 -7.59
C TYR A 752 -22.35 0.44 -6.41
N CYS A 753 -22.67 0.91 -5.20
CA CYS A 753 -22.69 0.09 -4.00
C CYS A 753 -24.11 -0.31 -3.59
N ASN A 754 -24.29 -1.55 -3.13
CA ASN A 754 -25.51 -1.99 -2.45
C ASN A 754 -25.16 -2.90 -1.25
N PRO A 755 -25.62 -2.59 -0.02
CA PRO A 755 -26.28 -1.35 0.39
C PRO A 755 -25.42 -0.11 0.11
N GLU A 756 -25.98 1.10 0.27
CA GLU A 756 -25.22 2.34 0.12
C GLU A 756 -23.92 2.30 0.95
N LEU A 757 -22.82 2.82 0.40
CA LEU A 757 -21.47 2.66 0.93
C LEU A 757 -21.32 3.19 2.37
N ILE A 758 -22.08 4.23 2.73
CA ILE A 758 -22.07 4.82 4.09
C ILE A 758 -22.52 3.83 5.18
N ASN A 759 -23.30 2.81 4.81
CA ASN A 759 -23.83 1.81 5.74
C ASN A 759 -22.90 0.60 5.91
N TRP A 760 -21.77 0.57 5.20
CA TRP A 760 -20.82 -0.54 5.30
C TRP A 760 -20.00 -0.42 6.59
N PRO A 761 -19.71 -1.54 7.28
CA PRO A 761 -18.76 -1.53 8.38
C PRO A 761 -17.42 -0.95 7.93
N VAL A 762 -16.86 -0.06 8.74
CA VAL A 762 -15.64 0.69 8.39
C VAL A 762 -14.50 -0.26 7.99
N ILE A 763 -14.28 -1.35 8.72
CA ILE A 763 -13.19 -2.29 8.40
C ILE A 763 -13.43 -3.13 7.11
N GLU A 764 -14.65 -3.16 6.59
CA GLU A 764 -15.03 -3.93 5.38
C GLU A 764 -15.25 -3.03 4.14
N ASN A 765 -15.29 -1.71 4.30
CA ASN A 765 -15.70 -0.78 3.24
C ASN A 765 -14.66 -0.49 2.13
N PHE A 766 -13.60 -1.28 2.04
CA PHE A 766 -12.54 -1.06 1.06
C PHE A 766 -12.99 -1.37 -0.39
N LEU A 767 -12.73 -0.40 -1.27
CA LEU A 767 -12.95 -0.48 -2.71
C LEU A 767 -11.60 -0.37 -3.44
N ASP A 768 -11.25 -1.40 -4.22
CA ASP A 768 -10.00 -1.46 -5.00
C ASP A 768 -10.18 -0.67 -6.31
N ILE A 769 -10.16 0.66 -6.21
CA ILE A 769 -10.36 1.59 -7.33
C ILE A 769 -9.15 2.51 -7.48
N TYR A 770 -8.51 2.49 -8.66
CA TYR A 770 -7.34 3.32 -8.95
C TYR A 770 -7.59 4.82 -8.69
N TRP A 771 -8.78 5.28 -9.07
CA TRP A 771 -9.19 6.68 -8.93
C TRP A 771 -9.66 7.05 -7.52
N TYR A 772 -9.51 6.19 -6.51
CA TYR A 772 -9.89 6.50 -5.13
C TYR A 772 -8.66 6.61 -4.21
N PRO A 773 -7.95 7.76 -4.22
CA PRO A 773 -6.69 7.93 -3.50
C PRO A 773 -6.77 7.59 -2.01
N ALA A 774 -7.82 8.07 -1.32
CA ALA A 774 -7.96 7.88 0.13
C ALA A 774 -7.91 6.41 0.59
N MET A 775 -8.21 5.45 -0.29
CA MET A 775 -8.10 4.02 -0.04
C MET A 775 -6.95 3.34 -0.79
N CYS A 776 -6.75 3.67 -2.06
CA CYS A 776 -5.88 2.93 -2.98
C CYS A 776 -4.52 3.58 -3.24
N GLU A 777 -4.26 4.74 -2.65
CA GLU A 777 -2.95 5.35 -2.60
C GLU A 777 -2.12 4.78 -1.43
N PHE A 778 -0.86 5.18 -1.41
CA PHE A 778 0.16 4.86 -0.42
C PHE A 778 1.17 6.02 -0.42
N THR A 779 1.97 6.14 0.63
CA THR A 779 3.15 7.02 0.64
C THR A 779 4.36 6.25 1.14
N ILE A 780 5.57 6.77 0.96
CA ILE A 780 6.78 6.13 1.49
C ILE A 780 6.71 6.05 3.02
N GLN A 781 6.35 7.16 3.68
CA GLN A 781 6.27 7.28 5.14
C GLN A 781 5.19 6.41 5.77
N ASP A 782 4.05 6.22 5.11
CA ASP A 782 2.98 5.38 5.64
C ASP A 782 3.20 3.89 5.33
N THR A 783 3.91 3.54 4.25
CA THR A 783 4.19 2.15 3.88
C THR A 783 5.34 1.54 4.69
N ILE A 784 6.41 2.30 4.95
CA ILE A 784 7.61 1.74 5.60
C ILE A 784 7.36 1.10 6.98
N PRO A 785 6.46 1.56 7.87
CA PRO A 785 6.26 0.91 9.16
C PRO A 785 5.86 -0.57 9.01
N ASN A 786 5.13 -0.94 7.95
CA ASN A 786 4.81 -2.34 7.67
C ASN A 786 6.06 -3.15 7.31
N VAL A 787 6.93 -2.60 6.45
CA VAL A 787 8.25 -3.18 6.10
C VAL A 787 9.14 -3.33 7.34
N TYR A 788 9.18 -2.31 8.19
CA TYR A 788 9.92 -2.34 9.45
C TYR A 788 9.43 -3.47 10.37
N THR A 789 8.10 -3.64 10.47
CA THR A 789 7.49 -4.69 11.30
C THR A 789 7.88 -6.09 10.82
N TRP A 790 7.70 -6.38 9.53
CA TRP A 790 7.99 -7.70 9.00
C TRP A 790 9.49 -7.97 8.94
N GLY A 791 10.31 -6.94 8.71
CA GLY A 791 11.77 -7.05 8.80
C GLY A 791 12.25 -7.40 10.20
N TYR A 792 11.62 -6.82 11.23
CA TYR A 792 11.90 -7.15 12.61
C TYR A 792 11.55 -8.62 12.92
N LEU A 793 10.35 -9.08 12.55
CA LEU A 793 9.91 -10.46 12.76
C LEU A 793 10.74 -11.49 11.95
N ALA A 794 11.18 -11.12 10.74
CA ALA A 794 12.06 -11.94 9.92
C ALA A 794 13.46 -12.10 10.53
N ALA A 795 13.95 -11.05 11.18
CA ALA A 795 15.28 -11.01 11.78
C ALA A 795 15.34 -11.57 13.21
N LEU A 796 14.19 -11.69 13.88
CA LEU A 796 14.07 -12.28 15.21
C LEU A 796 14.42 -13.77 15.13
N ARG A 797 15.30 -14.26 16.00
CA ARG A 797 15.72 -15.67 16.03
C ARG A 797 15.81 -16.19 17.44
#